data_AF-A0A109V5T0-F1
#
_entry.id   AF-A0A109V5T0-F1
#
_cell.length_a   1.000
_cell.length_b   1.000
_cell.length_c   1.000
_cell.angle_alpha   90.00
_cell.angle_beta   90.00
_cell.angle_gamma   90.00
#
_symmetry.space_group_name_H-M   'P 1'
#
loop_
_entity.id
_entity.type
_entity.pdbx_description
1 polymer ?
#
loop_
_entity_poly.entity_id
_entity_poly.type
_entity_poly.pdbx_seq_one_letter_code
_entity_poly.pdbx_strand_id
1 'polypeptide(L)'
;MSGRHIRGTSSRSSISTTALAAIIVVIVVVAAVGGYLAYVSSRHHVVTTTTTTTTTTTSTPTITPTTTTTTTTTTTTTTSTPSMSPAAVSSYTTTAGAPISLTVSAFKPSPGSYLLIYTGNGSIINTTQGYANLYYKYPGHYLVYYAVYSNGQLVGSSQGNLIEVLVTPPQFNESYAQLVTVPVITLVSPTTPVVSVGQAINLSAGFLQPPSGVNMTIEEYVWDFGNGTTLTIPSVNGTGYAVQVWLTGSGNTTYLEPKERFVSVSYSSPGLYAVSLTVVTENITTGATYSYTAYYTIAVSSPTMPFSLFRPLISVPNPGTIVVAENVPGGPYSFDPDIDYESVGFEVISNIYGTLIQYYGANTTKFIPELAEYVPTVGHGINSNYTEYTFQLRPGLRASNGDPITAYDVWYSVIRDILCAGGTPGTPGWILTQYLIPNYVPFTFVVTAPNDTQGAEEIINAVSYNNATNTVTFHLAAPTSPEAFFTAVADPLGGGVLDAKWLEQVGDGINFTGLYDHNMTQLAEAFYSYEQTCNEGNYNTQVQWPSGQSAGFTGPYYVAVYTPGQSVVLKPNPYWPNNITYFPRPNTTVEIEWVKDPTTAYEIFASGQADIVTGLPSSFIPSLESLESQGQANLYEFPTLSEFFFVFTINVSQSALHSMNPSYTIPSWYFANPLVREAFAYAFNYTEYINDIVGNVKYHFNFGSPYCGVLIPGLNYYFPPSELTGCPTFNLTYAKQLLEESGFYNIKVYFPIVVSSGDTTDYTAAEMWASALHNIDPNIVAVPIYLPFSTIISDELPGQNPMAIYYLGWIADYPLASDFINAMYEQGGTYPAPDGWNVTYLEDLSSYFNASKVSWPGLNTSMEPEIGKWLWQEAMEYQQLNNMIAQADAAELANNVTAATTYYKEAEDTAINLYMYVYTIQQNYYWVVKPYMHGYMGMISWEENPMVGGAGDSWYFWWVKG
;
A
#
# COMPACT_ATOMS: atom_id res chain seq x y z
N MET A 1 64.94 34.06 49.41
CA MET A 1 66.01 34.92 48.85
C MET A 1 66.73 34.08 47.80
N SER A 2 66.68 34.42 46.51
CA SER A 2 67.68 35.24 45.78
C SER A 2 69.11 34.68 45.88
N GLY A 3 69.88 34.45 44.80
CA GLY A 3 69.60 34.62 43.37
C GLY A 3 70.84 34.37 42.46
N ARG A 4 70.58 33.98 41.20
CA ARG A 4 71.41 33.92 39.95
C ARG A 4 72.96 33.84 39.95
N HIS A 5 73.46 32.90 39.12
CA HIS A 5 74.55 32.94 38.08
C HIS A 5 75.42 31.63 38.10
N ILE A 6 76.02 31.07 37.01
CA ILE A 6 76.00 31.34 35.55
C ILE A 6 76.37 30.08 34.66
N ARG A 7 75.86 30.05 33.41
CA ARG A 7 76.21 29.30 32.14
C ARG A 7 76.85 27.89 32.09
N GLY A 8 76.28 27.06 31.18
CA GLY A 8 76.87 25.96 30.39
C GLY A 8 75.85 25.45 29.34
N THR A 9 76.25 25.01 28.13
CA THR A 9 75.34 24.92 26.93
C THR A 9 75.43 23.62 26.08
N SER A 10 74.32 23.17 25.48
CA SER A 10 74.26 22.31 24.27
C SER A 10 72.86 22.36 23.57
N SER A 11 72.74 21.89 22.32
CA SER A 11 71.65 22.21 21.34
C SER A 11 70.83 21.01 20.79
N ARG A 12 69.73 21.27 20.05
CA ARG A 12 68.81 20.30 19.41
C ARG A 12 68.48 20.66 17.94
N SER A 13 68.34 19.66 17.04
CA SER A 13 67.27 19.57 16.00
C SER A 13 67.39 18.36 15.02
N SER A 14 66.22 17.87 14.52
CA SER A 14 66.01 16.90 13.40
C SER A 14 66.34 15.40 13.66
N ILE A 15 65.65 14.38 13.12
CA ILE A 15 64.46 14.26 12.24
C ILE A 15 63.58 13.07 12.73
N SER A 16 62.34 12.97 12.20
CA SER A 16 61.72 11.72 11.73
C SER A 16 61.02 10.81 12.76
N THR A 17 60.27 9.85 12.24
CA THR A 17 59.51 8.78 12.93
C THR A 17 58.30 9.19 13.78
N THR A 18 57.90 10.46 13.87
CA THR A 18 56.53 10.83 14.33
C THR A 18 55.55 11.09 13.18
N ALA A 19 56.06 11.39 11.98
CA ALA A 19 55.30 11.19 10.73
C ALA A 19 54.85 9.72 10.55
N LEU A 20 55.57 8.80 11.19
CA LEU A 20 55.22 7.37 11.32
C LEU A 20 53.89 7.17 12.08
N ALA A 21 53.56 8.04 13.03
CA ALA A 21 52.34 7.92 13.83
C ALA A 21 51.08 8.28 13.02
N ALA A 22 51.15 9.31 12.16
CA ALA A 22 50.02 9.70 11.31
C ALA A 22 49.76 8.68 10.19
N ILE A 23 50.81 8.20 9.51
CA ILE A 23 50.68 7.32 8.34
C ILE A 23 50.16 5.93 8.73
N ILE A 24 50.62 5.36 9.85
CA ILE A 24 50.18 4.02 10.29
C ILE A 24 48.70 4.01 10.69
N VAL A 25 48.21 5.08 11.34
CA VAL A 25 46.79 5.20 11.70
C VAL A 25 45.91 5.27 10.45
N VAL A 26 46.29 6.08 9.45
CA VAL A 26 45.55 6.17 8.18
C VAL A 26 45.49 4.82 7.45
N ILE A 27 46.60 4.07 7.38
CA ILE A 27 46.63 2.77 6.70
C ILE A 27 45.75 1.73 7.41
N VAL A 28 45.71 1.72 8.74
CA VAL A 28 44.85 0.79 9.50
C VAL A 28 43.37 1.14 9.32
N VAL A 29 43.00 2.42 9.28
CA VAL A 29 41.62 2.85 8.98
C VAL A 29 41.22 2.45 7.55
N VAL A 30 42.09 2.69 6.55
CA VAL A 30 41.83 2.28 5.16
C VAL A 30 41.70 0.76 5.01
N ALA A 31 42.50 -0.02 5.75
CA ALA A 31 42.39 -1.48 5.75
C ALA A 31 41.10 -1.99 6.44
N ALA A 32 40.64 -1.33 7.51
CA ALA A 32 39.39 -1.67 8.19
C ALA A 32 38.17 -1.32 7.32
N VAL A 33 38.14 -0.12 6.73
CA VAL A 33 37.08 0.32 5.81
C VAL A 33 37.06 -0.55 4.54
N GLY A 34 38.22 -0.85 3.95
CA GLY A 34 38.32 -1.75 2.80
C GLY A 34 37.87 -3.18 3.11
N GLY A 35 38.19 -3.70 4.31
CA GLY A 35 37.73 -5.01 4.77
C GLY A 35 36.21 -5.07 4.99
N TYR A 36 35.63 -3.99 5.53
CA TYR A 36 34.18 -3.89 5.75
C TYR A 36 33.42 -3.77 4.43
N LEU A 37 33.83 -2.88 3.52
CA LEU A 37 33.22 -2.71 2.20
C LEU A 37 33.31 -3.98 1.35
N ALA A 38 34.45 -4.70 1.38
CA ALA A 38 34.59 -5.96 0.65
C ALA A 38 33.73 -7.10 1.25
N TYR A 39 33.48 -7.09 2.56
CA TYR A 39 32.59 -8.06 3.22
C TYR A 39 31.12 -7.81 2.85
N VAL A 40 30.66 -6.54 2.95
CA VAL A 40 29.30 -6.13 2.56
C VAL A 40 29.04 -6.40 1.08
N SER A 41 30.01 -6.10 0.20
CA SER A 41 29.95 -6.36 -1.24
C SER A 41 29.83 -7.84 -1.64
N SER A 42 30.00 -8.80 -0.73
CA SER A 42 29.90 -10.25 -1.03
C SER A 42 28.52 -10.87 -0.74
N ARG A 43 27.56 -10.05 -0.30
CA ARG A 43 26.14 -10.40 -0.20
C ARG A 43 25.51 -10.66 -1.59
N HIS A 44 24.56 -11.60 -1.61
CA HIS A 44 23.32 -11.52 -2.39
C HIS A 44 23.30 -11.57 -3.94
N HIS A 45 24.05 -12.47 -4.59
CA HIS A 45 23.62 -13.03 -5.89
C HIS A 45 23.72 -14.57 -5.88
N VAL A 46 22.58 -15.26 -5.77
CA VAL A 46 22.53 -16.73 -5.84
C VAL A 46 22.33 -17.16 -7.29
N VAL A 47 23.43 -17.34 -8.01
CA VAL A 47 23.40 -17.98 -9.33
C VAL A 47 23.38 -19.50 -9.18
N THR A 48 22.27 -20.12 -9.58
CA THR A 48 22.05 -21.57 -9.48
C THR A 48 22.99 -22.34 -10.41
N THR A 49 23.99 -23.04 -9.86
CA THR A 49 24.87 -23.95 -10.62
C THR A 49 24.58 -25.42 -10.29
N THR A 50 23.95 -26.10 -11.25
CA THR A 50 23.60 -27.52 -11.19
C THR A 50 24.84 -28.41 -10.99
N THR A 51 24.91 -29.14 -9.88
CA THR A 51 26.01 -30.09 -9.61
C THR A 51 25.48 -31.51 -9.39
N THR A 52 25.59 -32.34 -10.43
CA THR A 52 25.24 -33.77 -10.39
C THR A 52 26.19 -34.53 -9.46
N THR A 53 25.68 -35.13 -8.38
CA THR A 53 26.50 -35.94 -7.45
C THR A 53 26.08 -37.41 -7.49
N THR A 54 27.03 -38.28 -7.85
CA THR A 54 26.83 -39.74 -7.94
C THR A 54 27.04 -40.40 -6.57
N THR A 55 26.01 -41.10 -6.06
CA THR A 55 26.07 -41.78 -4.76
C THR A 55 26.98 -43.01 -4.81
N THR A 56 27.98 -43.08 -3.92
CA THR A 56 28.77 -44.30 -3.68
C THR A 56 28.56 -44.78 -2.24
N THR A 57 27.97 -45.97 -2.07
CA THR A 57 27.68 -46.56 -0.76
C THR A 57 28.89 -47.27 -0.17
N THR A 58 29.26 -46.95 1.08
CA THR A 58 30.22 -47.74 1.86
C THR A 58 29.62 -48.06 3.22
N SER A 59 29.51 -49.35 3.56
CA SER A 59 28.90 -49.83 4.80
C SER A 59 29.94 -50.30 5.82
N THR A 60 29.84 -49.83 7.06
CA THR A 60 30.64 -50.36 8.18
C THR A 60 29.75 -50.51 9.42
N PRO A 61 29.71 -51.68 10.09
CA PRO A 61 28.81 -51.91 11.22
C PRO A 61 29.43 -51.49 12.56
N THR A 62 28.64 -50.84 13.41
CA THR A 62 29.03 -50.53 14.80
C THR A 62 28.25 -51.43 15.77
N ILE A 63 28.97 -52.07 16.69
CA ILE A 63 28.42 -52.97 17.70
C ILE A 63 28.26 -52.18 19.01
N THR A 64 27.07 -52.21 19.62
CA THR A 64 26.80 -51.58 20.93
C THR A 64 26.47 -52.66 21.98
N PRO A 65 26.98 -52.59 23.23
CA PRO A 65 26.75 -53.63 24.23
C PRO A 65 25.36 -53.56 24.87
N THR A 66 24.81 -54.73 25.21
CA THR A 66 23.53 -54.88 25.90
C THR A 66 23.69 -54.70 27.41
N THR A 67 22.93 -53.80 28.02
CA THR A 67 22.77 -53.72 29.49
C THR A 67 21.32 -54.00 29.86
N THR A 68 21.09 -55.05 30.64
CA THR A 68 19.74 -55.52 31.00
C THR A 68 19.19 -54.76 32.21
N THR A 69 18.09 -54.03 32.03
CA THR A 69 17.30 -53.46 33.13
C THR A 69 15.87 -53.99 33.07
N THR A 70 15.41 -54.60 34.15
CA THR A 70 14.14 -55.34 34.21
C THR A 70 12.93 -54.41 34.08
N THR A 71 12.09 -54.64 33.07
CA THR A 71 10.87 -53.87 32.82
C THR A 71 9.68 -54.41 33.62
N THR A 72 9.01 -53.55 34.38
CA THR A 72 7.64 -53.83 34.88
C THR A 72 6.66 -53.09 33.99
N THR A 73 6.35 -53.67 32.82
CA THR A 73 5.40 -53.07 31.87
C THR A 73 3.97 -53.40 32.28
N THR A 74 3.27 -52.44 32.88
CA THR A 74 1.81 -52.50 32.98
C THR A 74 1.24 -52.25 31.59
N THR A 75 0.88 -53.32 30.88
CA THR A 75 0.39 -53.23 29.49
C THR A 75 -1.07 -52.75 29.46
N THR A 76 -1.29 -51.44 29.56
CA THR A 76 -2.57 -50.82 29.19
C THR A 76 -2.69 -50.89 27.67
N THR A 77 -3.43 -51.87 27.17
CA THR A 77 -3.78 -51.96 25.73
C THR A 77 -4.75 -50.85 25.37
N THR A 78 -4.24 -49.69 24.98
CA THR A 78 -5.01 -48.67 24.27
C THR A 78 -5.30 -49.17 22.86
N THR A 79 -6.56 -49.47 22.57
CA THR A 79 -7.03 -49.69 21.20
C THR A 79 -6.91 -48.38 20.43
N SER A 80 -5.87 -48.23 19.63
CA SER A 80 -5.69 -47.07 18.76
C SER A 80 -6.72 -47.09 17.63
N THR A 81 -7.55 -46.05 17.57
CA THR A 81 -8.44 -45.80 16.43
C THR A 81 -7.61 -45.74 15.14
N PRO A 82 -8.01 -46.44 14.05
CA PRO A 82 -7.33 -46.33 12.77
C PRO A 82 -7.32 -44.88 12.27
N SER A 83 -6.12 -44.30 12.16
CA SER A 83 -5.92 -42.96 11.62
C SER A 83 -6.18 -42.98 10.11
N MET A 84 -7.10 -42.12 9.67
CA MET A 84 -7.49 -41.98 8.26
C MET A 84 -6.93 -40.68 7.67
N SER A 85 -6.73 -40.68 6.35
CA SER A 85 -6.35 -39.49 5.57
C SER A 85 -7.35 -38.34 5.79
N PRO A 86 -6.92 -37.07 5.63
CA PRO A 86 -7.83 -35.92 5.67
C PRO A 86 -8.94 -36.06 4.62
N ALA A 87 -10.04 -35.34 4.80
CA ALA A 87 -11.03 -35.20 3.75
C ALA A 87 -10.50 -34.30 2.63
N ALA A 88 -10.95 -34.53 1.39
CA ALA A 88 -10.74 -33.59 0.31
C ALA A 88 -11.80 -32.49 0.41
N VAL A 89 -11.40 -31.23 0.29
CA VAL A 89 -12.29 -30.07 0.25
C VAL A 89 -12.22 -29.41 -1.12
N SER A 90 -13.33 -28.77 -1.55
CA SER A 90 -13.40 -28.07 -2.83
C SER A 90 -12.54 -26.81 -2.90
N SER A 91 -12.15 -26.27 -1.74
CA SER A 91 -11.19 -25.19 -1.52
C SER A 91 -10.66 -25.31 -0.09
N TYR A 92 -9.56 -24.63 0.26
CA TYR A 92 -9.18 -24.41 1.67
C TYR A 92 -9.72 -23.09 2.23
N THR A 93 -10.21 -22.21 1.35
CA THR A 93 -10.78 -20.90 1.70
C THR A 93 -12.16 -20.71 1.08
N THR A 94 -13.10 -20.15 1.83
CA THR A 94 -14.45 -19.79 1.38
C THR A 94 -14.89 -18.48 2.03
N THR A 95 -15.97 -17.88 1.56
CA THR A 95 -16.54 -16.67 2.18
C THR A 95 -17.62 -17.05 3.19
N ALA A 96 -17.81 -16.27 4.25
CA ALA A 96 -18.94 -16.44 5.16
C ALA A 96 -20.28 -16.44 4.39
N GLY A 97 -21.13 -17.43 4.65
CA GLY A 97 -22.37 -17.68 3.91
C GLY A 97 -22.22 -18.47 2.60
N ALA A 98 -21.00 -18.68 2.09
CA ALA A 98 -20.76 -19.54 0.92
C ALA A 98 -20.50 -21.01 1.35
N PRO A 99 -21.14 -21.99 0.69
CA PRO A 99 -20.95 -23.40 1.03
C PRO A 99 -19.64 -23.95 0.47
N ILE A 100 -18.97 -24.80 1.26
CA ILE A 100 -17.76 -25.52 0.84
C ILE A 100 -18.03 -27.03 0.85
N SER A 101 -17.63 -27.74 -0.20
CA SER A 101 -17.94 -29.17 -0.33
C SER A 101 -16.78 -30.02 0.18
N LEU A 102 -17.09 -30.99 1.03
CA LEU A 102 -16.14 -31.92 1.64
C LEU A 102 -16.46 -33.34 1.17
N THR A 103 -15.45 -34.05 0.64
CA THR A 103 -15.54 -35.41 0.12
C THR A 103 -14.60 -36.34 0.88
N VAL A 104 -15.13 -37.49 1.32
CA VAL A 104 -14.39 -38.54 2.02
C VAL A 104 -14.24 -39.75 1.09
N SER A 105 -13.23 -39.71 0.21
CA SER A 105 -12.97 -40.74 -0.81
C SER A 105 -12.71 -42.15 -0.24
N ALA A 106 -12.34 -42.24 1.04
CA ALA A 106 -12.16 -43.51 1.76
C ALA A 106 -13.50 -44.15 2.18
N PHE A 107 -14.59 -43.39 2.25
CA PHE A 107 -15.90 -43.88 2.66
C PHE A 107 -16.66 -44.51 1.50
N LYS A 108 -17.10 -45.76 1.68
CA LYS A 108 -17.96 -46.47 0.73
C LYS A 108 -19.32 -46.70 1.38
N PRO A 109 -20.40 -46.02 0.94
CA PRO A 109 -21.73 -46.19 1.50
C PRO A 109 -22.16 -47.67 1.52
N SER A 110 -22.56 -48.14 2.71
CA SER A 110 -23.04 -49.51 2.93
C SER A 110 -24.12 -49.53 4.03
N PRO A 111 -24.98 -50.55 4.09
CA PRO A 111 -26.01 -50.65 5.14
C PRO A 111 -25.40 -50.60 6.54
N GLY A 112 -25.87 -49.68 7.37
CA GLY A 112 -25.39 -49.47 8.74
C GLY A 112 -24.12 -48.62 8.86
N SER A 113 -23.53 -48.13 7.76
CA SER A 113 -22.39 -47.21 7.79
C SER A 113 -22.80 -45.74 7.62
N TYR A 114 -22.12 -44.84 8.33
CA TYR A 114 -22.32 -43.39 8.25
C TYR A 114 -21.04 -42.63 8.64
N LEU A 115 -20.97 -41.35 8.29
CA LEU A 115 -19.95 -40.40 8.68
C LEU A 115 -20.50 -39.44 9.73
N LEU A 116 -19.70 -39.13 10.73
CA LEU A 116 -19.83 -37.90 11.53
C LEU A 116 -18.73 -36.95 11.11
N ILE A 117 -19.08 -35.78 10.59
CA ILE A 117 -18.15 -34.72 10.17
C ILE A 117 -18.24 -33.60 11.20
N TYR A 118 -17.13 -33.36 11.90
CA TYR A 118 -16.99 -32.33 12.92
C TYR A 118 -16.49 -31.07 12.24
N THR A 119 -17.31 -30.02 12.24
CA THR A 119 -17.17 -28.88 11.32
C THR A 119 -16.35 -27.71 11.91
N GLY A 120 -15.79 -27.86 13.10
CA GLY A 120 -15.07 -26.79 13.82
C GLY A 120 -15.99 -25.81 14.54
N ASN A 121 -17.11 -25.39 13.94
CA ASN A 121 -18.05 -24.41 14.50
C ASN A 121 -18.96 -24.93 15.65
N GLY A 122 -18.62 -26.08 16.26
CA GLY A 122 -19.46 -26.80 17.22
C GLY A 122 -20.50 -27.74 16.61
N SER A 123 -20.80 -27.63 15.31
CA SER A 123 -21.77 -28.51 14.62
C SER A 123 -21.15 -29.83 14.16
N ILE A 124 -21.96 -30.90 14.17
CA ILE A 124 -21.62 -32.21 13.64
C ILE A 124 -22.63 -32.60 12.55
N ILE A 125 -22.16 -32.87 11.34
CA ILE A 125 -23.00 -33.37 10.24
C ILE A 125 -22.98 -34.90 10.26
N ASN A 126 -24.15 -35.52 10.33
CA ASN A 126 -24.32 -36.97 10.16
C ASN A 126 -24.79 -37.26 8.72
N THR A 127 -24.01 -38.02 7.94
CA THR A 127 -24.33 -38.34 6.54
C THR A 127 -24.05 -39.81 6.22
N THR A 128 -24.87 -40.40 5.35
CA THR A 128 -24.65 -41.73 4.77
C THR A 128 -24.01 -41.66 3.37
N GLN A 129 -23.68 -40.46 2.89
CA GLN A 129 -22.98 -40.21 1.64
C GLN A 129 -21.48 -40.05 1.87
N GLY A 130 -20.67 -40.25 0.82
CA GLY A 130 -19.23 -39.94 0.83
C GLY A 130 -18.88 -38.45 0.76
N TYR A 131 -19.86 -37.56 0.96
CA TYR A 131 -19.69 -36.11 0.88
C TYR A 131 -20.67 -35.38 1.80
N ALA A 132 -20.36 -34.12 2.11
CA ALA A 132 -21.23 -33.14 2.75
C ALA A 132 -20.86 -31.72 2.32
N ASN A 133 -21.80 -30.78 2.48
CA ASN A 133 -21.50 -29.35 2.33
C ASN A 133 -21.43 -28.72 3.74
N LEU A 134 -20.36 -28.00 4.00
CA LEU A 134 -20.18 -27.20 5.22
C LEU A 134 -20.69 -25.78 4.93
N TYR A 135 -21.20 -25.11 5.96
CA TYR A 135 -21.69 -23.73 5.90
C TYR A 135 -21.26 -22.99 7.16
N TYR A 136 -20.61 -21.85 6.98
CA TYR A 136 -20.10 -21.00 8.05
C TYR A 136 -20.78 -19.65 7.96
N LYS A 137 -21.45 -19.21 9.04
CA LYS A 137 -22.16 -17.92 9.08
C LYS A 137 -21.21 -16.73 9.26
N TYR A 138 -20.03 -16.99 9.85
CA TYR A 138 -19.09 -16.01 10.35
C TYR A 138 -17.69 -16.33 9.83
N PRO A 139 -16.80 -15.33 9.69
CA PRO A 139 -15.41 -15.55 9.31
C PRO A 139 -14.60 -16.27 10.39
N GLY A 140 -13.40 -16.70 10.00
CA GLY A 140 -12.36 -17.23 10.87
C GLY A 140 -11.83 -18.62 10.50
N HIS A 141 -11.06 -19.23 11.41
CA HIS A 141 -10.33 -20.47 11.18
C HIS A 141 -11.07 -21.68 11.75
N TYR A 142 -11.48 -22.60 10.87
CA TYR A 142 -12.25 -23.78 11.25
C TYR A 142 -11.48 -25.09 11.05
N LEU A 143 -11.23 -25.81 12.14
CA LEU A 143 -10.59 -27.13 12.08
C LEU A 143 -11.64 -28.23 11.86
N VAL A 144 -11.43 -29.06 10.84
CA VAL A 144 -12.41 -30.06 10.38
C VAL A 144 -11.81 -31.46 10.37
N TYR A 145 -12.56 -32.44 10.87
CA TYR A 145 -12.26 -33.87 10.71
C TYR A 145 -13.54 -34.70 10.56
N TYR A 146 -13.40 -35.96 10.14
CA TYR A 146 -14.51 -36.92 10.10
C TYR A 146 -14.18 -38.21 10.86
N ALA A 147 -15.23 -38.89 11.30
CA ALA A 147 -15.19 -40.21 11.90
C ALA A 147 -16.14 -41.15 11.15
N VAL A 148 -15.64 -42.34 10.78
CA VAL A 148 -16.40 -43.37 10.05
C VAL A 148 -16.99 -44.36 11.04
N TYR A 149 -18.29 -44.58 10.97
CA TYR A 149 -18.99 -45.59 11.78
C TYR A 149 -19.58 -46.70 10.90
N SER A 150 -19.64 -47.90 11.45
CA SER A 150 -20.35 -49.05 10.86
C SER A 150 -21.03 -49.86 11.96
N ASN A 151 -22.34 -50.04 11.85
CA ASN A 151 -23.19 -50.69 12.85
C ASN A 151 -23.01 -50.11 14.28
N GLY A 152 -22.80 -48.79 14.36
CA GLY A 152 -22.57 -48.05 15.61
C GLY A 152 -21.17 -48.18 16.20
N GLN A 153 -20.24 -48.91 15.56
CA GLN A 153 -18.83 -49.00 15.97
C GLN A 153 -17.97 -48.03 15.16
N LEU A 154 -17.00 -47.38 15.81
CA LEU A 154 -16.03 -46.50 15.16
C LEU A 154 -15.02 -47.36 14.35
N VAL A 155 -14.94 -47.10 13.04
CA VAL A 155 -14.08 -47.82 12.09
C VAL A 155 -12.74 -47.08 11.89
N GLY A 156 -12.75 -45.75 11.99
CA GLY A 156 -11.56 -44.91 11.91
C GLY A 156 -11.92 -43.42 11.91
N SER A 157 -10.91 -42.56 12.01
CA SER A 157 -11.08 -41.11 12.17
C SER A 157 -9.92 -40.35 11.52
N SER A 158 -10.21 -39.20 10.92
CA SER A 158 -9.19 -38.28 10.41
C SER A 158 -8.72 -37.23 11.43
N GLN A 159 -9.04 -37.40 12.72
CA GLN A 159 -8.64 -36.47 13.79
C GLN A 159 -7.11 -36.22 13.89
N GLY A 160 -6.29 -37.20 13.51
CA GLY A 160 -4.84 -37.04 13.41
C GLY A 160 -4.36 -36.30 12.15
N ASN A 161 -5.30 -35.89 11.29
CA ASN A 161 -5.10 -35.20 10.03
C ASN A 161 -6.21 -34.14 9.87
N LEU A 162 -6.34 -33.24 10.83
CA LEU A 162 -7.24 -32.09 10.77
C LEU A 162 -6.89 -31.23 9.55
N ILE A 163 -7.90 -30.80 8.80
CA ILE A 163 -7.75 -29.71 7.82
C ILE A 163 -8.22 -28.42 8.46
N GLU A 164 -7.61 -27.31 8.07
CA GLU A 164 -8.13 -25.97 8.33
C GLU A 164 -8.97 -25.52 7.14
N VAL A 165 -10.05 -24.81 7.42
CA VAL A 165 -10.85 -24.07 6.44
C VAL A 165 -10.86 -22.62 6.90
N LEU A 166 -10.27 -21.75 6.10
CA LEU A 166 -10.32 -20.30 6.29
C LEU A 166 -11.65 -19.78 5.73
N VAL A 167 -12.34 -18.96 6.51
CA VAL A 167 -13.59 -18.33 6.11
C VAL A 167 -13.42 -16.82 6.13
N THR A 168 -13.44 -16.21 4.94
CA THR A 168 -13.28 -14.77 4.76
C THR A 168 -14.53 -14.01 5.22
N PRO A 169 -14.41 -12.73 5.60
CA PRO A 169 -15.57 -11.85 5.74
C PRO A 169 -16.41 -11.81 4.45
N PRO A 170 -17.74 -11.64 4.54
CA PRO A 170 -18.62 -11.47 3.39
C PRO A 170 -18.71 -10.00 2.99
N GLN A 171 -19.08 -9.75 1.74
CA GLN A 171 -19.44 -8.40 1.30
C GLN A 171 -20.57 -7.85 2.17
N PHE A 172 -20.28 -6.79 2.92
CA PHE A 172 -21.27 -6.01 3.62
C PHE A 172 -21.97 -5.06 2.66
N ASN A 173 -23.21 -4.67 2.97
CA ASN A 173 -23.75 -3.43 2.41
C ASN A 173 -23.12 -2.24 3.15
N GLU A 174 -22.92 -1.12 2.47
CA GLU A 174 -22.25 0.08 3.00
C GLU A 174 -22.85 0.55 4.34
N SER A 175 -24.19 0.60 4.43
CA SER A 175 -24.89 1.07 5.64
C SER A 175 -24.71 0.17 6.87
N TYR A 176 -24.32 -1.09 6.69
CA TYR A 176 -23.93 -1.99 7.78
C TYR A 176 -22.40 -1.99 7.99
N ALA A 177 -21.60 -1.90 6.93
CA ALA A 177 -20.13 -1.84 7.00
C ALA A 177 -19.65 -0.71 7.93
N GLN A 178 -20.28 0.47 7.82
CA GLN A 178 -20.01 1.64 8.67
C GLN A 178 -20.30 1.41 10.16
N LEU A 179 -21.12 0.41 10.50
CA LEU A 179 -21.63 0.19 11.87
C LEU A 179 -20.87 -0.90 12.62
N VAL A 180 -20.08 -1.75 11.95
CA VAL A 180 -19.41 -2.90 12.56
C VAL A 180 -17.93 -2.95 12.22
N THR A 181 -17.23 -3.91 12.83
CA THR A 181 -15.86 -4.26 12.49
C THR A 181 -15.72 -5.79 12.45
N VAL A 182 -14.81 -6.31 11.64
CA VAL A 182 -14.42 -7.71 11.62
C VAL A 182 -13.51 -8.00 12.82
N PRO A 183 -13.90 -8.88 13.75
CA PRO A 183 -13.03 -9.28 14.87
C PRO A 183 -11.87 -10.15 14.42
N VAL A 184 -10.71 -9.98 15.06
CA VAL A 184 -9.52 -10.83 14.85
C VAL A 184 -9.23 -11.63 16.12
N ILE A 185 -8.98 -12.93 15.97
CA ILE A 185 -8.58 -13.83 17.06
C ILE A 185 -7.20 -14.38 16.74
N THR A 186 -6.18 -14.04 17.53
CA THR A 186 -4.81 -14.52 17.28
C THR A 186 -4.29 -15.48 18.35
N LEU A 187 -3.67 -16.58 17.91
CA LEU A 187 -2.94 -17.52 18.75
C LEU A 187 -1.55 -16.97 19.12
N VAL A 188 -1.42 -16.44 20.34
CA VAL A 188 -0.15 -15.85 20.82
C VAL A 188 0.78 -16.93 21.38
N SER A 189 0.26 -17.87 22.18
CA SER A 189 1.08 -18.97 22.69
C SER A 189 0.22 -20.16 23.17
N PRO A 190 0.45 -21.39 22.66
CA PRO A 190 1.25 -21.70 21.47
C PRO A 190 0.64 -21.10 20.21
N THR A 191 1.45 -20.87 19.17
CA THR A 191 1.00 -20.40 17.84
C THR A 191 0.29 -21.48 17.01
N THR A 192 0.18 -22.72 17.53
CA THR A 192 -0.50 -23.82 16.85
C THR A 192 -1.88 -24.08 17.44
N PRO A 193 -2.91 -24.35 16.62
CA PRO A 193 -4.30 -24.52 17.09
C PRO A 193 -4.57 -25.90 17.72
N VAL A 194 -3.52 -26.67 18.01
CA VAL A 194 -3.58 -28.02 18.59
C VAL A 194 -2.79 -28.02 19.91
N VAL A 195 -3.47 -28.29 21.02
CA VAL A 195 -2.88 -28.29 22.36
C VAL A 195 -3.23 -29.56 23.13
N SER A 196 -2.60 -29.79 24.29
CA SER A 196 -2.96 -30.90 25.19
C SER A 196 -4.07 -30.51 26.18
N VAL A 197 -4.85 -31.47 26.68
CA VAL A 197 -5.74 -31.29 27.84
C VAL A 197 -4.96 -30.66 29.01
N GLY A 198 -5.49 -29.58 29.58
CA GLY A 198 -4.87 -28.83 30.68
C GLY A 198 -3.72 -27.90 30.28
N GLN A 199 -3.32 -27.86 29.00
CA GLN A 199 -2.39 -26.85 28.50
C GLN A 199 -3.10 -25.49 28.41
N ALA A 200 -2.44 -24.43 28.88
CA ALA A 200 -2.92 -23.07 28.72
C ALA A 200 -2.66 -22.55 27.30
N ILE A 201 -3.57 -21.71 26.81
CA ILE A 201 -3.54 -21.07 25.50
C ILE A 201 -3.77 -19.59 25.73
N ASN A 202 -2.88 -18.76 25.20
CA ASN A 202 -2.99 -17.31 25.23
C ASN A 202 -3.50 -16.82 23.87
N LEU A 203 -4.61 -16.09 23.90
CA LEU A 203 -5.28 -15.53 22.72
C LEU A 203 -5.23 -14.00 22.80
N SER A 204 -5.10 -13.34 21.65
CA SER A 204 -5.23 -11.89 21.48
C SER A 204 -6.57 -11.56 20.82
N ALA A 205 -7.22 -10.48 21.27
CA ALA A 205 -8.36 -9.87 20.59
C ALA A 205 -7.90 -8.64 19.80
N GLY A 206 -8.24 -8.60 18.52
CA GLY A 206 -8.07 -7.44 17.65
C GLY A 206 -9.29 -7.21 16.77
N PHE A 207 -9.14 -6.30 15.81
CA PHE A 207 -10.15 -5.96 14.81
C PHE A 207 -9.46 -5.47 13.54
N LEU A 208 -10.11 -5.58 12.37
CA LEU A 208 -9.53 -5.09 11.10
C LEU A 208 -9.57 -3.56 11.04
N GLN A 209 -10.75 -2.92 10.94
CA GLN A 209 -10.87 -1.46 10.96
C GLN A 209 -11.80 -0.93 12.07
N PRO A 210 -11.66 0.32 12.52
CA PRO A 210 -12.68 1.00 13.31
C PRO A 210 -14.02 1.07 12.56
N PRO A 211 -15.17 1.14 13.25
CA PRO A 211 -16.43 1.45 12.60
C PRO A 211 -16.39 2.90 12.06
N SER A 212 -16.66 3.09 10.77
CA SER A 212 -16.55 4.39 10.08
C SER A 212 -17.81 5.26 10.14
N GLY A 213 -18.90 4.77 10.74
CA GLY A 213 -20.15 5.52 10.89
C GLY A 213 -20.04 6.70 11.86
N VAL A 214 -20.87 7.72 11.63
CA VAL A 214 -20.89 8.94 12.45
C VAL A 214 -21.14 8.61 13.93
N ASN A 215 -20.23 9.08 14.80
CA ASN A 215 -20.24 8.87 16.24
C ASN A 215 -20.23 7.38 16.68
N MET A 216 -19.68 6.49 15.84
CA MET A 216 -19.47 5.08 16.17
C MET A 216 -18.19 4.84 16.95
N THR A 217 -18.20 3.80 17.80
CA THR A 217 -17.02 3.29 18.51
C THR A 217 -17.13 1.79 18.75
N ILE A 218 -16.04 1.17 19.21
CA ILE A 218 -16.07 -0.16 19.84
C ILE A 218 -16.37 0.03 21.34
N GLU A 219 -17.41 -0.64 21.83
CA GLU A 219 -17.80 -0.66 23.24
C GLU A 219 -17.07 -1.79 23.99
N GLU A 220 -17.20 -3.03 23.50
CA GLU A 220 -16.68 -4.21 24.18
C GLU A 220 -16.37 -5.40 23.26
N TYR A 221 -15.54 -6.30 23.78
CA TYR A 221 -15.07 -7.54 23.19
C TYR A 221 -15.62 -8.70 24.00
N VAL A 222 -16.50 -9.51 23.39
CA VAL A 222 -17.17 -10.63 24.04
C VAL A 222 -16.60 -11.95 23.52
N TRP A 223 -15.83 -12.63 24.37
CA TRP A 223 -15.33 -13.97 24.13
C TRP A 223 -16.36 -15.04 24.54
N ASP A 224 -16.51 -16.07 23.72
CA ASP A 224 -16.99 -17.40 24.11
C ASP A 224 -15.89 -18.40 23.82
N PHE A 225 -15.45 -19.15 24.83
CA PHE A 225 -14.36 -20.12 24.70
C PHE A 225 -14.83 -21.51 24.24
N GLY A 226 -16.10 -21.69 23.87
CA GLY A 226 -16.66 -22.94 23.37
C GLY A 226 -16.79 -24.05 24.43
N ASN A 227 -16.38 -23.78 25.67
CA ASN A 227 -16.48 -24.66 26.84
C ASN A 227 -17.63 -24.26 27.80
N GLY A 228 -18.46 -23.29 27.39
CA GLY A 228 -19.53 -22.72 28.20
C GLY A 228 -19.10 -21.60 29.16
N THR A 229 -17.86 -21.10 29.02
CA THR A 229 -17.40 -19.87 29.69
C THR A 229 -17.25 -18.73 28.69
N THR A 230 -17.65 -17.53 29.12
CA THR A 230 -17.57 -16.30 28.36
C THR A 230 -16.82 -15.23 29.15
N LEU A 231 -16.25 -14.25 28.46
CA LEU A 231 -15.55 -13.12 29.06
C LEU A 231 -15.78 -11.85 28.24
N THR A 232 -16.30 -10.82 28.88
CA THR A 232 -16.51 -9.50 28.27
C THR A 232 -15.43 -8.53 28.74
N ILE A 233 -14.75 -7.88 27.79
CA ILE A 233 -13.67 -6.91 28.03
C ILE A 233 -14.05 -5.61 27.31
N PRO A 234 -14.26 -4.48 28.01
CA PRO A 234 -14.56 -3.21 27.33
C PRO A 234 -13.34 -2.67 26.57
N SER A 235 -13.58 -1.80 25.59
CA SER A 235 -12.52 -1.01 24.95
C SER A 235 -11.86 -0.04 25.94
N VAL A 236 -10.60 0.35 25.69
CA VAL A 236 -9.81 1.24 26.55
C VAL A 236 -10.57 2.54 26.88
N ASN A 237 -11.07 3.23 25.86
CA ASN A 237 -11.84 4.46 25.96
C ASN A 237 -12.69 4.72 24.70
N GLY A 238 -13.59 3.81 24.34
CA GLY A 238 -14.42 3.92 23.14
C GLY A 238 -15.15 5.27 22.98
N THR A 239 -15.73 5.83 24.05
CA THR A 239 -16.37 7.15 23.98
C THR A 239 -15.39 8.25 23.62
N GLY A 240 -14.14 8.18 24.10
CA GLY A 240 -13.07 9.11 23.72
C GLY A 240 -12.72 9.04 22.24
N TYR A 241 -12.77 7.85 21.63
CA TYR A 241 -12.54 7.69 20.19
C TYR A 241 -13.60 8.43 19.37
N ALA A 242 -14.88 8.15 19.61
CA ALA A 242 -15.97 8.78 18.86
C ALA A 242 -16.04 10.30 19.08
N VAL A 243 -15.69 10.79 20.28
CA VAL A 243 -15.57 12.23 20.55
C VAL A 243 -14.39 12.85 19.78
N GLN A 244 -13.27 12.15 19.66
CA GLN A 244 -12.13 12.62 18.87
C GLN A 244 -12.48 12.64 17.36
N VAL A 245 -13.05 11.56 16.82
CA VAL A 245 -13.52 11.48 15.42
C VAL A 245 -14.48 12.64 15.11
N TRP A 246 -15.42 12.93 16.02
CA TRP A 246 -16.33 14.07 15.86
C TRP A 246 -15.63 15.45 15.89
N LEU A 247 -14.49 15.57 16.57
CA LEU A 247 -13.71 16.82 16.70
C LEU A 247 -12.61 17.02 15.66
N THR A 248 -12.15 15.96 14.99
CA THR A 248 -10.96 15.98 14.11
C THR A 248 -11.07 15.10 12.87
N GLY A 249 -12.24 14.55 12.54
CA GLY A 249 -12.43 13.62 11.40
C GLY A 249 -11.90 12.21 11.62
N SER A 250 -10.97 12.01 12.56
CA SER A 250 -10.42 10.70 12.94
C SER A 250 -10.16 10.60 14.46
N GLY A 251 -9.79 9.41 14.93
CA GLY A 251 -9.47 9.18 16.34
C GLY A 251 -8.28 8.25 16.54
N ASN A 252 -7.63 8.36 17.70
CA ASN A 252 -6.57 7.47 18.14
C ASN A 252 -7.16 6.08 18.45
N THR A 253 -6.78 5.08 17.66
CA THR A 253 -7.38 3.74 17.68
C THR A 253 -6.94 2.89 18.87
N THR A 254 -5.90 3.29 19.61
CA THR A 254 -5.57 2.67 20.91
C THR A 254 -6.70 2.81 21.94
N TYR A 255 -7.62 3.78 21.75
CA TYR A 255 -8.83 3.90 22.56
C TYR A 255 -9.84 2.79 22.29
N LEU A 256 -9.77 2.15 21.13
CA LEU A 256 -10.67 1.07 20.72
C LEU A 256 -10.16 -0.31 21.15
N GLU A 257 -8.86 -0.47 21.39
CA GLU A 257 -8.26 -1.73 21.86
C GLU A 257 -8.96 -2.30 23.11
N PRO A 258 -8.98 -3.62 23.30
CA PRO A 258 -9.48 -4.24 24.53
C PRO A 258 -8.64 -3.84 25.75
N LYS A 259 -9.28 -3.52 26.89
CA LYS A 259 -8.56 -3.20 28.16
C LYS A 259 -7.64 -4.32 28.65
N GLU A 260 -7.96 -5.57 28.33
CA GLU A 260 -7.09 -6.71 28.51
C GLU A 260 -6.91 -7.41 27.15
N ARG A 261 -5.80 -7.13 26.47
CA ARG A 261 -5.51 -7.65 25.12
C ARG A 261 -5.35 -9.17 25.09
N PHE A 262 -4.73 -9.74 26.12
CA PHE A 262 -4.41 -11.17 26.19
C PHE A 262 -5.32 -11.91 27.17
N VAL A 263 -6.00 -12.94 26.69
CA VAL A 263 -6.82 -13.84 27.51
C VAL A 263 -6.20 -15.24 27.54
N SER A 264 -6.24 -15.91 28.70
CA SER A 264 -5.68 -17.26 28.87
C SER A 264 -6.77 -18.28 29.20
N VAL A 265 -6.85 -19.35 28.42
CA VAL A 265 -7.84 -20.43 28.60
C VAL A 265 -7.17 -21.80 28.61
N SER A 266 -7.78 -22.76 29.30
CA SER A 266 -7.39 -24.18 29.25
C SER A 266 -8.62 -25.08 29.27
N TYR A 267 -8.47 -26.29 28.73
CA TYR A 267 -9.58 -27.22 28.53
C TYR A 267 -9.35 -28.54 29.27
N SER A 268 -10.38 -28.99 30.00
CA SER A 268 -10.32 -30.18 30.88
C SER A 268 -10.67 -31.50 30.16
N SER A 269 -11.11 -31.44 28.92
CA SER A 269 -11.52 -32.59 28.10
C SER A 269 -11.00 -32.45 26.66
N PRO A 270 -10.73 -33.55 25.95
CA PRO A 270 -10.35 -33.48 24.54
C PRO A 270 -11.56 -33.21 23.65
N GLY A 271 -11.33 -32.53 22.53
CA GLY A 271 -12.36 -32.19 21.55
C GLY A 271 -11.96 -31.01 20.66
N LEU A 272 -12.89 -30.58 19.79
CA LEU A 272 -12.79 -29.29 19.12
C LEU A 272 -13.61 -28.27 19.89
N TYR A 273 -13.02 -27.11 20.16
CA TYR A 273 -13.64 -25.98 20.83
C TYR A 273 -13.74 -24.82 19.85
N ALA A 274 -14.96 -24.40 19.55
CA ALA A 274 -15.23 -23.21 18.73
C ALA A 274 -15.09 -21.98 19.63
N VAL A 275 -13.90 -21.38 19.69
CA VAL A 275 -13.74 -20.06 20.30
C VAL A 275 -14.35 -19.03 19.37
N SER A 276 -15.03 -18.04 19.92
CA SER A 276 -15.51 -16.88 19.16
C SER A 276 -15.21 -15.59 19.89
N LEU A 277 -14.99 -14.55 19.10
CA LEU A 277 -14.86 -13.17 19.54
C LEU A 277 -15.95 -12.38 18.83
N THR A 278 -16.80 -11.73 19.60
CA THR A 278 -17.80 -10.78 19.11
C THR A 278 -17.36 -9.38 19.52
N VAL A 279 -17.14 -8.50 18.55
CA VAL A 279 -16.93 -7.07 18.83
C VAL A 279 -18.28 -6.39 18.81
N VAL A 280 -18.58 -5.64 19.87
CA VAL A 280 -19.77 -4.81 20.02
C VAL A 280 -19.36 -3.36 19.76
N THR A 281 -20.07 -2.72 18.85
CA THR A 281 -19.92 -1.30 18.51
C THR A 281 -21.12 -0.52 19.03
N GLU A 282 -20.91 0.73 19.44
CA GLU A 282 -21.95 1.63 19.95
C GLU A 282 -21.95 2.95 19.17
N ASN A 283 -23.14 3.47 18.84
CA ASN A 283 -23.31 4.86 18.47
C ASN A 283 -23.48 5.72 19.74
N ILE A 284 -22.45 6.48 20.15
CA ILE A 284 -22.41 7.16 21.46
C ILE A 284 -23.45 8.28 21.63
N THR A 285 -24.15 8.66 20.55
CA THR A 285 -25.23 9.67 20.58
C THR A 285 -26.60 9.05 20.83
N THR A 286 -26.82 7.81 20.36
CA THR A 286 -28.13 7.14 20.39
C THR A 286 -28.18 5.95 21.35
N GLY A 287 -27.02 5.40 21.75
CA GLY A 287 -26.93 4.15 22.52
C GLY A 287 -27.34 2.91 21.72
N ALA A 288 -27.39 3.02 20.39
CA ALA A 288 -27.66 1.89 19.51
C ALA A 288 -26.39 1.05 19.35
N THR A 289 -26.48 -0.25 19.65
CA THR A 289 -25.36 -1.18 19.53
C THR A 289 -25.51 -2.13 18.35
N TYR A 290 -24.38 -2.48 17.74
CA TYR A 290 -24.26 -3.47 16.67
C TYR A 290 -23.16 -4.45 17.04
N SER A 291 -23.10 -5.59 16.38
CA SER A 291 -22.01 -6.53 16.61
C SER A 291 -21.76 -7.43 15.41
N TYR A 292 -20.53 -7.92 15.36
CA TYR A 292 -20.09 -8.94 14.42
C TYR A 292 -19.14 -9.93 15.12
N THR A 293 -19.09 -11.17 14.63
CA THR A 293 -18.44 -12.29 15.29
C THR A 293 -17.46 -12.96 14.34
N ALA A 294 -16.27 -13.31 14.82
CA ALA A 294 -15.34 -14.23 14.17
C ALA A 294 -15.10 -15.47 15.05
N TYR A 295 -14.60 -16.55 14.44
CA TYR A 295 -14.35 -17.82 15.12
C TYR A 295 -12.91 -18.31 14.95
N TYR A 296 -12.44 -19.06 15.96
CA TYR A 296 -11.19 -19.79 15.87
C TYR A 296 -11.36 -21.16 16.53
N THR A 297 -11.10 -22.24 15.80
CA THR A 297 -11.26 -23.61 16.33
C THR A 297 -9.98 -24.10 16.99
N ILE A 298 -10.07 -24.51 18.25
CA ILE A 298 -8.98 -25.08 19.02
C ILE A 298 -9.19 -26.59 19.17
N ALA A 299 -8.19 -27.39 18.79
CA ALA A 299 -8.18 -28.84 18.95
C ALA A 299 -7.42 -29.27 20.21
N VAL A 300 -8.15 -29.80 21.20
CA VAL A 300 -7.59 -30.23 22.48
C VAL A 300 -7.38 -31.75 22.45
N SER A 301 -6.12 -32.15 22.51
CA SER A 301 -5.65 -33.54 22.41
C SER A 301 -5.54 -34.23 23.76
N SER A 302 -5.82 -35.52 23.78
CA SER A 302 -5.44 -36.44 24.87
C SER A 302 -4.79 -37.71 24.31
N PRO A 303 -4.16 -38.56 25.15
CA PRO A 303 -3.65 -39.86 24.73
C PRO A 303 -4.72 -40.82 24.16
N THR A 304 -6.01 -40.59 24.47
CA THR A 304 -7.14 -41.39 23.95
C THR A 304 -7.83 -40.74 22.75
N MET A 305 -7.65 -39.43 22.55
CA MET A 305 -8.14 -38.67 21.40
C MET A 305 -7.04 -37.69 20.95
N PRO A 306 -5.99 -38.18 20.25
CA PRO A 306 -4.96 -37.31 19.71
C PRO A 306 -5.50 -36.54 18.52
N PHE A 307 -5.21 -35.25 18.46
CA PHE A 307 -5.38 -34.42 17.28
C PHE A 307 -4.01 -34.01 16.71
N SER A 308 -3.96 -33.81 15.40
CA SER A 308 -2.85 -33.13 14.73
C SER A 308 -3.32 -32.53 13.42
N LEU A 309 -2.79 -31.36 13.07
CA LEU A 309 -2.97 -30.79 11.73
C LEU A 309 -2.40 -31.75 10.68
N PHE A 310 -3.10 -31.92 9.58
CA PHE A 310 -2.57 -32.56 8.40
C PHE A 310 -1.38 -31.73 7.88
N ARG A 311 -0.22 -32.39 7.71
CA ARG A 311 0.99 -31.78 7.17
C ARG A 311 1.49 -32.65 6.01
N PRO A 312 1.39 -32.18 4.75
CA PRO A 312 2.10 -32.83 3.65
C PRO A 312 3.62 -32.66 3.83
N LEU A 313 4.41 -33.26 2.92
CA LEU A 313 5.86 -33.40 3.05
C LEU A 313 6.67 -32.08 3.06
N ILE A 314 6.02 -30.94 2.80
CA ILE A 314 6.53 -29.58 3.04
C ILE A 314 5.44 -28.82 3.83
N SER A 315 5.83 -28.06 4.86
CA SER A 315 4.88 -27.46 5.80
C SER A 315 4.40 -26.08 5.35
N VAL A 316 3.44 -26.06 4.43
CA VAL A 316 2.78 -24.84 3.93
C VAL A 316 1.34 -24.80 4.49
N PRO A 317 1.00 -23.83 5.37
CA PRO A 317 -0.38 -23.55 5.78
C PRO A 317 -1.23 -23.16 4.57
N ASN A 318 -2.49 -23.59 4.50
CA ASN A 318 -3.46 -23.18 3.47
C ASN A 318 -2.85 -23.11 2.03
N PRO A 319 -2.33 -24.22 1.46
CA PRO A 319 -1.48 -24.25 0.27
C PRO A 319 -2.19 -23.96 -1.08
N GLY A 320 -3.33 -23.26 -1.03
CA GLY A 320 -4.05 -22.72 -2.19
C GLY A 320 -4.57 -21.31 -1.93
N THR A 321 -4.06 -20.62 -0.91
CA THR A 321 -4.44 -19.25 -0.54
C THR A 321 -3.20 -18.51 -0.05
N ILE A 322 -3.00 -17.29 -0.53
CA ILE A 322 -2.06 -16.31 0.03
C ILE A 322 -2.89 -15.39 0.94
N VAL A 323 -2.47 -15.24 2.18
CA VAL A 323 -3.09 -14.35 3.17
C VAL A 323 -2.13 -13.22 3.49
N VAL A 324 -2.60 -11.98 3.40
CA VAL A 324 -1.80 -10.76 3.53
C VAL A 324 -2.41 -9.92 4.64
N ALA A 325 -1.58 -9.53 5.61
CA ALA A 325 -2.00 -8.64 6.68
C ALA A 325 -1.32 -7.28 6.48
N GLU A 326 -2.08 -6.29 6.02
CA GLU A 326 -1.55 -4.97 5.71
C GLU A 326 -1.84 -4.00 6.83
N ASN A 327 -0.84 -3.27 7.34
CA ASN A 327 -1.14 -2.16 8.27
C ASN A 327 -1.57 -0.88 7.52
N VAL A 328 -2.53 -1.01 6.61
CA VAL A 328 -3.04 0.04 5.73
C VAL A 328 -4.46 0.42 6.14
N PRO A 329 -4.70 1.67 6.61
CA PRO A 329 -6.02 2.00 7.15
C PRO A 329 -6.95 2.86 6.30
N GLY A 330 -8.21 2.45 6.27
CA GLY A 330 -9.26 3.01 5.41
C GLY A 330 -9.56 2.11 4.22
N GLY A 331 -8.56 1.35 3.77
CA GLY A 331 -8.62 0.57 2.53
C GLY A 331 -8.60 1.47 1.29
N PRO A 332 -8.93 0.92 0.13
CA PRO A 332 -8.84 1.60 -1.17
C PRO A 332 -9.91 2.68 -1.36
N TYR A 333 -9.68 3.59 -2.30
CA TYR A 333 -10.60 4.63 -2.75
C TYR A 333 -11.53 4.14 -3.88
N SER A 334 -11.01 3.32 -4.79
CA SER A 334 -11.74 2.69 -5.89
C SER A 334 -11.03 1.41 -6.39
N PHE A 335 -11.71 0.64 -7.25
CA PHE A 335 -11.08 -0.38 -8.10
C PHE A 335 -11.32 -0.10 -9.60
N ASP A 336 -11.59 1.15 -9.94
CA ASP A 336 -11.74 1.64 -11.31
C ASP A 336 -10.41 2.27 -11.78
N PRO A 337 -9.69 1.67 -12.75
CA PRO A 337 -8.35 2.12 -13.14
C PRO A 337 -8.31 3.51 -13.79
N ASP A 338 -9.45 4.09 -14.21
CA ASP A 338 -9.47 5.42 -14.84
C ASP A 338 -9.91 6.52 -13.82
N ILE A 339 -10.15 6.13 -12.56
CA ILE A 339 -10.63 7.02 -11.47
C ILE A 339 -9.75 6.91 -10.22
N ASP A 340 -9.27 5.70 -9.90
CA ASP A 340 -8.37 5.47 -8.78
C ASP A 340 -6.97 6.01 -9.07
N TYR A 341 -6.39 6.74 -8.11
CA TYR A 341 -5.04 7.29 -8.24
C TYR A 341 -4.31 7.26 -6.89
N GLU A 342 -4.31 6.08 -6.26
CA GLU A 342 -3.74 5.85 -4.93
C GLU A 342 -3.25 4.39 -4.78
N SER A 343 -2.29 4.14 -3.88
CA SER A 343 -1.55 2.85 -3.86
C SER A 343 -2.35 1.64 -3.33
N VAL A 344 -3.33 1.84 -2.46
CA VAL A 344 -4.12 0.76 -1.85
C VAL A 344 -5.10 0.16 -2.87
N GLY A 345 -5.71 1.00 -3.70
CA GLY A 345 -6.48 0.58 -4.86
C GLY A 345 -5.59 0.05 -5.98
N PHE A 346 -4.42 0.66 -6.23
CA PHE A 346 -3.42 0.20 -7.19
C PHE A 346 -3.02 -1.28 -7.02
N GLU A 347 -2.72 -1.73 -5.80
CA GLU A 347 -2.35 -3.13 -5.55
C GLU A 347 -3.44 -4.08 -6.10
N VAL A 348 -4.71 -3.74 -5.83
CA VAL A 348 -5.83 -4.56 -6.26
C VAL A 348 -6.04 -4.46 -7.77
N ILE A 349 -6.04 -3.24 -8.32
CA ILE A 349 -6.23 -2.93 -9.76
C ILE A 349 -5.21 -3.67 -10.62
N SER A 350 -3.93 -3.60 -10.25
CA SER A 350 -2.82 -4.20 -10.99
C SER A 350 -2.81 -5.74 -10.99
N ASN A 351 -3.62 -6.38 -10.15
CA ASN A 351 -3.87 -7.83 -10.17
C ASN A 351 -5.13 -8.24 -10.95
N ILE A 352 -6.09 -7.33 -11.17
CA ILE A 352 -7.43 -7.63 -11.75
C ILE A 352 -7.65 -7.06 -13.15
N TYR A 353 -6.86 -6.08 -13.58
CA TYR A 353 -6.79 -5.61 -14.97
C TYR A 353 -5.41 -5.89 -15.56
N GLY A 354 -5.35 -6.20 -16.85
CA GLY A 354 -4.10 -6.40 -17.58
C GLY A 354 -3.80 -5.20 -18.47
N THR A 355 -2.52 -4.89 -18.65
CA THR A 355 -2.04 -3.84 -19.57
C THR A 355 -1.52 -4.47 -20.86
N LEU A 356 -1.08 -3.67 -21.83
CA LEU A 356 -0.50 -4.22 -23.07
C LEU A 356 0.88 -4.86 -22.81
N ILE A 357 1.69 -4.23 -21.96
CA ILE A 357 3.07 -4.56 -21.64
C ILE A 357 3.35 -4.18 -20.17
N GLN A 358 4.36 -4.77 -19.54
CA GLN A 358 4.80 -4.36 -18.20
C GLN A 358 6.32 -4.37 -18.08
N TYR A 359 6.89 -3.84 -17.00
CA TYR A 359 8.33 -3.87 -16.74
C TYR A 359 8.87 -5.30 -16.51
N TYR A 360 10.13 -5.52 -16.89
CA TYR A 360 10.85 -6.76 -16.63
C TYR A 360 11.45 -6.77 -15.22
N GLY A 361 10.59 -6.95 -14.22
CA GLY A 361 10.96 -6.80 -12.81
C GLY A 361 11.48 -5.38 -12.52
N ALA A 362 12.49 -5.25 -11.66
CA ALA A 362 13.15 -3.98 -11.27
C ALA A 362 13.86 -3.18 -12.39
N ASN A 363 13.52 -3.38 -13.66
CA ASN A 363 14.15 -2.68 -14.77
C ASN A 363 13.26 -1.56 -15.33
N THR A 364 13.72 -0.31 -15.21
CA THR A 364 13.01 0.91 -15.63
C THR A 364 12.92 1.14 -17.14
N THR A 365 13.64 0.36 -17.98
CA THR A 365 13.78 0.62 -19.43
C THR A 365 13.47 -0.59 -20.31
N LYS A 366 13.05 -1.71 -19.71
CA LYS A 366 12.86 -2.99 -20.40
C LYS A 366 11.50 -3.57 -20.08
N PHE A 367 10.72 -3.76 -21.14
CA PHE A 367 9.34 -4.21 -21.06
C PHE A 367 9.17 -5.67 -21.53
N ILE A 368 8.09 -6.30 -21.08
CA ILE A 368 7.60 -7.63 -21.44
C ILE A 368 6.13 -7.57 -21.87
N PRO A 369 5.69 -8.42 -22.81
CA PRO A 369 4.33 -8.36 -23.33
C PRO A 369 3.34 -9.13 -22.44
N GLU A 370 2.29 -8.44 -21.97
CA GLU A 370 1.18 -9.03 -21.21
C GLU A 370 0.01 -9.37 -22.14
N LEU A 371 -0.93 -8.45 -22.37
CA LEU A 371 -2.05 -8.65 -23.31
C LEU A 371 -1.60 -8.50 -24.79
N ALA A 372 -0.55 -7.73 -25.06
CA ALA A 372 0.09 -7.72 -26.37
C ALA A 372 0.79 -9.06 -26.67
N GLU A 373 0.89 -9.46 -27.93
CA GLU A 373 1.60 -10.67 -28.34
C GLU A 373 3.12 -10.53 -28.16
N TYR A 374 3.63 -9.34 -28.49
CA TYR A 374 5.02 -8.92 -28.39
C TYR A 374 5.10 -7.40 -28.11
N VAL A 375 6.20 -6.95 -27.50
CA VAL A 375 6.50 -5.51 -27.37
C VAL A 375 6.86 -4.95 -28.76
N PRO A 376 6.24 -3.86 -29.25
CA PRO A 376 6.57 -3.26 -30.54
C PRO A 376 8.03 -2.81 -30.63
N THR A 377 8.57 -2.76 -31.86
CA THR A 377 9.92 -2.23 -32.14
C THR A 377 9.93 -1.37 -33.41
N VAL A 378 10.98 -0.57 -33.61
CA VAL A 378 11.12 0.30 -34.79
C VAL A 378 11.15 -0.54 -36.07
N GLY A 379 10.19 -0.31 -36.96
CA GLY A 379 9.98 -1.10 -38.18
C GLY A 379 9.13 -2.36 -37.98
N HIS A 380 8.68 -2.66 -36.75
CA HIS A 380 7.77 -3.76 -36.44
C HIS A 380 6.80 -3.36 -35.30
N GLY A 381 5.81 -2.56 -35.68
CA GLY A 381 4.82 -1.96 -34.78
C GLY A 381 5.03 -0.47 -34.55
N ILE A 382 6.29 0.00 -34.49
CA ILE A 382 6.62 1.43 -34.34
C ILE A 382 7.07 2.01 -35.69
N ASN A 383 6.53 3.16 -36.10
CA ASN A 383 6.95 3.86 -37.31
C ASN A 383 8.35 4.52 -37.16
N SER A 384 8.96 4.95 -38.26
CA SER A 384 10.33 5.53 -38.23
C SER A 384 10.42 6.91 -37.59
N ASN A 385 9.28 7.55 -37.34
CA ASN A 385 9.19 8.92 -36.84
C ASN A 385 8.72 8.97 -35.38
N TYR A 386 8.48 7.81 -34.77
CA TYR A 386 8.00 7.65 -33.40
C TYR A 386 6.65 8.34 -33.10
N THR A 387 5.76 8.40 -34.10
CA THR A 387 4.40 8.98 -33.95
C THR A 387 3.27 7.94 -34.05
N GLU A 388 3.57 6.69 -34.37
CA GLU A 388 2.58 5.61 -34.45
C GLU A 388 3.13 4.37 -33.75
N TYR A 389 2.38 3.86 -32.78
CA TYR A 389 2.72 2.67 -31.99
C TYR A 389 1.60 1.64 -32.10
N THR A 390 1.85 0.57 -32.86
CA THR A 390 0.88 -0.50 -33.13
C THR A 390 1.20 -1.75 -32.32
N PHE A 391 0.27 -2.13 -31.45
CA PHE A 391 0.31 -3.37 -30.68
C PHE A 391 -0.60 -4.42 -31.33
N GLN A 392 -0.06 -5.64 -31.48
CA GLN A 392 -0.82 -6.84 -31.83
C GLN A 392 -1.29 -7.49 -30.53
N LEU A 393 -2.59 -7.69 -30.34
CA LEU A 393 -3.09 -8.42 -29.17
C LEU A 393 -2.94 -9.93 -29.32
N ARG A 394 -2.75 -10.62 -28.18
CA ARG A 394 -2.77 -12.08 -28.13
C ARG A 394 -4.11 -12.65 -28.60
N PRO A 395 -4.11 -13.75 -29.36
CA PRO A 395 -5.34 -14.41 -29.76
C PRO A 395 -6.02 -15.11 -28.58
N GLY A 396 -7.32 -14.86 -28.39
CA GLY A 396 -8.16 -15.61 -27.44
C GLY A 396 -8.19 -15.10 -26.00
N LEU A 397 -7.73 -13.87 -25.75
CA LEU A 397 -7.92 -13.17 -24.47
C LEU A 397 -9.40 -13.06 -24.10
N ARG A 398 -9.69 -13.10 -22.79
CA ARG A 398 -11.05 -13.00 -22.24
C ARG A 398 -11.04 -12.38 -20.85
N ALA A 399 -12.08 -11.60 -20.59
CA ALA A 399 -12.44 -11.16 -19.24
C ALA A 399 -12.89 -12.34 -18.36
N SER A 400 -12.94 -12.13 -17.05
CA SER A 400 -13.37 -13.09 -16.03
C SER A 400 -14.79 -13.62 -16.28
N ASN A 401 -15.67 -12.78 -16.84
CA ASN A 401 -17.04 -13.14 -17.21
C ASN A 401 -17.12 -14.03 -18.47
N GLY A 402 -16.03 -14.13 -19.23
CA GLY A 402 -15.88 -14.91 -20.46
C GLY A 402 -16.05 -14.12 -21.76
N ASP A 403 -16.34 -12.82 -21.72
CA ASP A 403 -16.37 -11.97 -22.91
C ASP A 403 -14.97 -11.86 -23.54
N PRO A 404 -14.86 -11.79 -24.88
CA PRO A 404 -13.58 -11.73 -25.57
C PRO A 404 -12.96 -10.33 -25.46
N ILE A 405 -11.68 -10.25 -25.09
CA ILE A 405 -10.93 -9.00 -25.10
C ILE A 405 -10.21 -8.84 -26.44
N THR A 406 -10.43 -7.70 -27.08
CA THR A 406 -10.04 -7.39 -28.46
C THR A 406 -9.46 -5.98 -28.57
N ALA A 407 -8.98 -5.62 -29.77
CA ALA A 407 -8.47 -4.27 -30.01
C ALA A 407 -9.54 -3.16 -29.85
N TYR A 408 -10.84 -3.50 -29.93
CA TYR A 408 -11.92 -2.57 -29.59
C TYR A 408 -11.92 -2.20 -28.11
N ASP A 409 -11.71 -3.18 -27.23
CA ASP A 409 -11.76 -2.99 -25.78
C ASP A 409 -10.58 -2.13 -25.28
N VAL A 410 -9.39 -2.33 -25.87
CA VAL A 410 -8.23 -1.46 -25.63
C VAL A 410 -8.49 -0.04 -26.11
N TRP A 411 -9.03 0.11 -27.32
CA TRP A 411 -9.39 1.44 -27.84
C TRP A 411 -10.43 2.12 -26.94
N TYR A 412 -11.48 1.40 -26.53
CA TYR A 412 -12.52 1.93 -25.65
C TYR A 412 -11.93 2.38 -24.31
N SER A 413 -11.05 1.58 -23.71
CA SER A 413 -10.41 1.89 -22.41
C SER A 413 -9.58 3.17 -22.52
N VAL A 414 -8.71 3.29 -23.53
CA VAL A 414 -7.91 4.51 -23.71
C VAL A 414 -8.77 5.74 -24.02
N ILE A 415 -9.91 5.59 -24.72
CA ILE A 415 -10.85 6.71 -24.91
C ILE A 415 -11.54 7.09 -23.58
N ARG A 416 -11.84 6.12 -22.71
CA ARG A 416 -12.41 6.35 -21.38
C ARG A 416 -11.43 7.08 -20.46
N ASP A 417 -10.19 6.60 -20.43
CA ASP A 417 -9.06 7.19 -19.71
C ASP A 417 -8.84 8.67 -20.09
N ILE A 418 -8.76 8.97 -21.39
CA ILE A 418 -8.64 10.36 -21.87
C ILE A 418 -9.84 11.23 -21.45
N LEU A 419 -11.06 10.68 -21.39
CA LEU A 419 -12.23 11.41 -20.90
C LEU A 419 -12.19 11.62 -19.38
N CYS A 420 -11.57 10.73 -18.62
CA CYS A 420 -11.42 10.94 -17.18
C CYS A 420 -10.21 11.80 -16.79
N ALA A 421 -9.25 12.06 -17.69
CA ALA A 421 -8.00 12.78 -17.44
C ALA A 421 -8.07 14.16 -16.74
N GLY A 422 -9.24 14.80 -16.69
CA GLY A 422 -9.52 16.03 -15.95
C GLY A 422 -10.34 15.86 -14.67
N GLY A 423 -10.50 14.61 -14.19
CA GLY A 423 -11.32 14.26 -13.03
C GLY A 423 -10.86 14.90 -11.74
N THR A 424 -11.71 14.82 -10.71
CA THR A 424 -11.41 15.42 -9.39
C THR A 424 -11.97 14.54 -8.25
N PRO A 425 -11.15 14.03 -7.30
CA PRO A 425 -9.68 14.11 -7.21
C PRO A 425 -8.94 13.69 -8.48
N GLY A 426 -7.65 14.06 -8.59
CA GLY A 426 -6.86 13.82 -9.80
C GLY A 426 -6.87 12.34 -10.19
N THR A 427 -7.00 12.08 -11.48
CA THR A 427 -7.12 10.74 -12.07
C THR A 427 -5.89 10.41 -12.93
N PRO A 428 -5.53 9.14 -13.14
CA PRO A 428 -4.34 8.75 -13.91
C PRO A 428 -4.40 9.13 -15.40
N GLY A 429 -5.57 9.43 -15.98
CA GLY A 429 -5.69 9.61 -17.43
C GLY A 429 -4.90 10.75 -18.06
N TRP A 430 -4.33 11.65 -17.27
CA TRP A 430 -3.34 12.62 -17.79
C TRP A 430 -2.10 11.92 -18.39
N ILE A 431 -1.73 10.74 -17.86
CA ILE A 431 -0.50 9.99 -18.16
C ILE A 431 -0.44 9.54 -19.63
N LEU A 432 -1.52 9.00 -20.18
CA LEU A 432 -1.61 8.69 -21.61
C LEU A 432 -1.98 9.92 -22.44
N THR A 433 -2.85 10.79 -21.91
CA THR A 433 -3.37 11.95 -22.64
C THR A 433 -2.28 12.93 -23.09
N GLN A 434 -1.24 13.16 -22.28
CA GLN A 434 -0.10 14.03 -22.63
C GLN A 434 0.65 13.62 -23.91
N TYR A 435 0.65 12.33 -24.26
CA TYR A 435 1.30 11.83 -25.49
C TYR A 435 0.35 11.80 -26.69
N LEU A 436 -0.95 11.80 -26.44
CA LEU A 436 -2.01 11.52 -27.43
C LEU A 436 -2.74 12.79 -27.90
N ILE A 437 -2.91 13.79 -27.04
CA ILE A 437 -3.68 15.01 -27.33
C ILE A 437 -2.74 16.21 -27.57
N PRO A 438 -2.83 16.91 -28.73
CA PRO A 438 -1.94 18.02 -29.04
C PRO A 438 -2.14 19.24 -28.13
N ASN A 439 -1.07 19.71 -27.49
CA ASN A 439 -1.07 20.84 -26.54
C ASN A 439 -1.96 20.60 -25.31
N TYR A 440 -2.10 19.34 -24.89
CA TYR A 440 -2.73 18.99 -23.63
C TYR A 440 -2.04 19.67 -22.43
N VAL A 441 -2.83 19.97 -21.40
CA VAL A 441 -2.35 20.41 -20.09
C VAL A 441 -2.70 19.30 -19.10
N PRO A 442 -1.73 18.71 -18.37
CA PRO A 442 -2.00 17.67 -17.37
C PRO A 442 -3.14 18.04 -16.41
N PHE A 443 -3.89 17.01 -15.97
CA PHE A 443 -5.02 17.13 -15.04
C PHE A 443 -6.16 18.05 -15.53
N THR A 444 -6.41 18.14 -16.85
CA THR A 444 -7.53 18.92 -17.40
C THR A 444 -8.43 18.09 -18.32
N PHE A 445 -9.71 18.49 -18.44
CA PHE A 445 -10.62 17.86 -19.39
C PHE A 445 -10.30 18.30 -20.82
N VAL A 446 -10.36 17.36 -21.76
CA VAL A 446 -10.04 17.60 -23.18
C VAL A 446 -11.21 18.26 -23.90
N VAL A 447 -12.47 17.93 -23.57
CA VAL A 447 -13.67 18.54 -24.17
C VAL A 447 -14.19 19.66 -23.28
N THR A 448 -13.60 20.85 -23.39
CA THR A 448 -13.86 21.95 -22.44
C THR A 448 -15.29 22.54 -22.46
N ALA A 449 -16.11 22.19 -23.46
CA ALA A 449 -17.51 22.60 -23.57
C ALA A 449 -18.35 21.62 -24.41
N PRO A 450 -19.69 21.57 -24.26
CA PRO A 450 -20.55 20.66 -25.05
C PRO A 450 -20.44 20.82 -26.58
N ASN A 451 -19.96 21.96 -27.06
CA ASN A 451 -19.78 22.24 -28.49
C ASN A 451 -18.30 22.20 -28.95
N ASP A 452 -17.41 21.67 -28.12
CA ASP A 452 -15.97 21.52 -28.41
C ASP A 452 -15.74 20.32 -29.33
N THR A 453 -16.02 20.53 -30.62
CA THR A 453 -15.83 19.50 -31.64
C THR A 453 -14.37 19.21 -31.93
N GLN A 454 -13.43 20.06 -31.47
CA GLN A 454 -12.01 19.85 -31.68
C GLN A 454 -11.50 18.80 -30.68
N GLY A 455 -11.74 18.99 -29.38
CA GLY A 455 -11.36 17.99 -28.37
C GLY A 455 -11.98 16.61 -28.67
N ALA A 456 -13.25 16.56 -29.08
CA ALA A 456 -13.89 15.31 -29.47
C ALA A 456 -13.29 14.64 -30.72
N GLU A 457 -12.78 15.41 -31.69
CA GLU A 457 -12.06 14.89 -32.86
C GLU A 457 -10.64 14.42 -32.49
N GLU A 458 -9.95 15.14 -31.60
CA GLU A 458 -8.62 14.79 -31.10
C GLU A 458 -8.66 13.47 -30.29
N ILE A 459 -9.63 13.31 -29.39
CA ILE A 459 -9.87 12.07 -28.63
C ILE A 459 -10.06 10.87 -29.56
N ILE A 460 -10.95 10.94 -30.54
CA ILE A 460 -11.20 9.81 -31.45
C ILE A 460 -9.99 9.49 -32.34
N ASN A 461 -9.18 10.49 -32.69
CA ASN A 461 -8.01 10.29 -33.54
C ASN A 461 -6.77 9.83 -32.75
N ALA A 462 -6.73 9.99 -31.42
CA ALA A 462 -5.63 9.53 -30.56
C ALA A 462 -5.31 8.05 -30.71
N VAL A 463 -6.33 7.20 -30.87
CA VAL A 463 -6.17 5.74 -30.98
C VAL A 463 -7.10 5.17 -32.05
N SER A 464 -6.59 4.23 -32.85
CA SER A 464 -7.40 3.46 -33.79
C SER A 464 -7.24 1.96 -33.58
N TYR A 465 -8.26 1.18 -33.94
CA TYR A 465 -8.26 -0.28 -33.81
C TYR A 465 -8.66 -0.97 -35.10
N ASN A 466 -8.25 -2.24 -35.25
CA ASN A 466 -8.64 -3.09 -36.36
C ASN A 466 -8.97 -4.51 -35.86
N ASN A 467 -10.27 -4.82 -35.80
CA ASN A 467 -10.77 -6.12 -35.35
C ASN A 467 -10.43 -7.30 -36.29
N ALA A 468 -10.05 -7.06 -37.54
CA ALA A 468 -9.67 -8.13 -38.47
C ALA A 468 -8.22 -8.62 -38.25
N THR A 469 -7.33 -7.73 -37.80
CA THR A 469 -5.95 -8.06 -37.38
C THR A 469 -5.81 -8.20 -35.86
N ASN A 470 -6.81 -7.74 -35.09
CA ASN A 470 -6.75 -7.59 -33.64
C ASN A 470 -5.57 -6.71 -33.17
N THR A 471 -5.39 -5.58 -33.85
CA THR A 471 -4.32 -4.60 -33.57
C THR A 471 -4.92 -3.26 -33.13
N VAL A 472 -4.26 -2.61 -32.18
CA VAL A 472 -4.52 -1.22 -31.77
C VAL A 472 -3.31 -0.36 -32.13
N THR A 473 -3.54 0.86 -32.60
CA THR A 473 -2.51 1.84 -32.99
C THR A 473 -2.76 3.15 -32.28
N PHE A 474 -1.81 3.56 -31.45
CA PHE A 474 -1.75 4.87 -30.82
C PHE A 474 -1.08 5.86 -31.78
N HIS A 475 -1.65 7.07 -31.90
CA HIS A 475 -1.19 8.17 -32.75
C HIS A 475 -0.70 9.29 -31.86
N LEU A 476 0.61 9.43 -31.72
CA LEU A 476 1.20 10.36 -30.76
C LEU A 476 1.24 11.78 -31.35
N ALA A 477 0.89 12.77 -30.54
CA ALA A 477 0.84 14.18 -30.94
C ALA A 477 2.22 14.73 -31.34
N ALA A 478 3.30 14.12 -30.84
CA ALA A 478 4.69 14.42 -31.18
C ALA A 478 5.52 13.12 -31.29
N PRO A 479 6.72 13.16 -31.90
CA PRO A 479 7.70 12.07 -31.82
C PRO A 479 8.11 11.77 -30.36
N THR A 480 7.68 10.64 -29.81
CA THR A 480 8.00 10.22 -28.42
C THR A 480 8.79 8.92 -28.44
N SER A 481 9.87 8.83 -27.67
CA SER A 481 10.72 7.63 -27.65
C SER A 481 9.94 6.37 -27.19
N PRO A 482 10.35 5.16 -27.61
CA PRO A 482 9.70 3.93 -27.13
C PRO A 482 9.85 3.74 -25.63
N GLU A 483 10.94 4.27 -25.04
CA GLU A 483 11.17 4.25 -23.60
C GLU A 483 10.09 5.06 -22.88
N ALA A 484 9.89 6.32 -23.26
CA ALA A 484 8.90 7.19 -22.62
C ALA A 484 7.44 6.79 -22.90
N PHE A 485 7.11 6.31 -24.10
CA PHE A 485 5.73 5.89 -24.37
C PHE A 485 5.38 4.52 -23.74
N PHE A 486 6.36 3.62 -23.57
CA PHE A 486 6.11 2.32 -22.96
C PHE A 486 5.95 2.37 -21.44
N THR A 487 6.44 3.41 -20.75
CA THR A 487 6.16 3.57 -19.32
C THR A 487 4.67 3.82 -19.09
N ALA A 488 4.09 4.82 -19.77
CA ALA A 488 2.66 5.15 -19.69
C ALA A 488 1.72 4.01 -20.14
N VAL A 489 2.12 3.23 -21.16
CA VAL A 489 1.34 2.05 -21.60
C VAL A 489 1.53 0.82 -20.68
N ALA A 490 2.48 0.88 -19.75
CA ALA A 490 2.73 -0.19 -18.77
C ALA A 490 2.03 0.02 -17.43
N ASP A 491 1.51 1.22 -17.16
CA ASP A 491 0.78 1.55 -15.94
C ASP A 491 -0.62 0.87 -15.92
N PRO A 492 -0.94 0.09 -14.87
CA PRO A 492 -2.30 -0.40 -14.62
C PRO A 492 -3.35 0.71 -14.42
N LEU A 493 -2.97 1.89 -13.93
CA LEU A 493 -3.83 3.06 -13.83
C LEU A 493 -3.87 3.76 -15.20
N GLY A 494 -5.08 3.98 -15.72
CA GLY A 494 -5.36 4.46 -17.09
C GLY A 494 -4.97 3.53 -18.24
N GLY A 495 -3.85 2.80 -18.14
CA GLY A 495 -3.41 1.80 -19.12
C GLY A 495 -4.08 0.42 -18.97
N GLY A 496 -4.86 0.20 -17.90
CA GLY A 496 -5.61 -1.02 -17.63
C GLY A 496 -6.73 -1.26 -18.64
N VAL A 497 -6.74 -2.43 -19.30
CA VAL A 497 -7.79 -2.73 -20.30
C VAL A 497 -9.08 -3.16 -19.60
N LEU A 498 -10.18 -2.46 -19.87
CA LEU A 498 -11.53 -2.72 -19.35
C LEU A 498 -12.39 -3.54 -20.34
N ASP A 499 -13.39 -4.25 -19.82
CA ASP A 499 -14.44 -4.87 -20.64
C ASP A 499 -15.50 -3.81 -21.02
N ALA A 500 -15.33 -3.23 -22.20
CA ALA A 500 -16.22 -2.20 -22.76
C ALA A 500 -17.69 -2.65 -22.78
N LYS A 501 -17.93 -3.93 -23.10
CA LYS A 501 -19.28 -4.51 -23.15
C LYS A 501 -19.88 -4.66 -21.75
N TRP A 502 -19.07 -4.86 -20.71
CA TRP A 502 -19.55 -4.82 -19.32
C TRP A 502 -19.85 -3.40 -18.84
N LEU A 503 -19.00 -2.41 -19.16
CA LEU A 503 -19.25 -0.98 -18.86
C LEU A 503 -20.60 -0.51 -19.42
N GLU A 504 -20.88 -0.82 -20.70
CA GLU A 504 -22.19 -0.57 -21.32
C GLU A 504 -23.37 -1.22 -20.57
N GLN A 505 -23.18 -2.42 -19.98
CA GLN A 505 -24.23 -3.15 -19.24
C GLN A 505 -24.52 -2.57 -17.86
N VAL A 506 -23.51 -2.02 -17.16
CA VAL A 506 -23.66 -1.41 -15.83
C VAL A 506 -24.01 0.08 -15.90
N GLY A 507 -24.16 0.63 -17.11
CA GLY A 507 -24.59 2.01 -17.34
C GLY A 507 -23.45 3.02 -17.44
N ASP A 508 -22.20 2.56 -17.53
CA ASP A 508 -20.99 3.38 -17.72
C ASP A 508 -20.53 3.43 -19.19
N GLY A 509 -21.52 3.38 -20.11
CA GLY A 509 -21.29 3.31 -21.55
C GLY A 509 -21.03 4.67 -22.20
N ILE A 510 -19.92 4.81 -22.93
CA ILE A 510 -19.61 6.02 -23.71
C ILE A 510 -20.53 6.10 -24.94
N ASN A 511 -21.19 7.24 -25.13
CA ASN A 511 -22.14 7.43 -26.23
C ASN A 511 -21.47 7.88 -27.54
N PHE A 512 -21.01 6.93 -28.33
CA PHE A 512 -20.40 7.15 -29.65
C PHE A 512 -21.39 7.48 -30.79
N THR A 513 -22.66 7.79 -30.53
CA THR A 513 -23.66 8.01 -31.62
C THR A 513 -23.22 9.12 -32.58
N GLY A 514 -22.65 10.22 -32.06
CA GLY A 514 -22.13 11.32 -32.89
C GLY A 514 -20.98 10.92 -33.82
N LEU A 515 -20.18 9.91 -33.46
CA LEU A 515 -19.14 9.37 -34.32
C LEU A 515 -19.75 8.61 -35.51
N TYR A 516 -20.71 7.73 -35.25
CA TYR A 516 -21.35 6.89 -36.27
C TYR A 516 -22.27 7.68 -37.20
N ASP A 517 -22.93 8.73 -36.71
CA ASP A 517 -23.78 9.63 -37.52
C ASP A 517 -22.99 10.76 -38.21
N HIS A 518 -21.65 10.81 -38.05
CA HIS A 518 -20.76 11.87 -38.54
C HIS A 518 -21.16 13.29 -38.05
N ASN A 519 -21.56 13.38 -36.78
CA ASN A 519 -21.99 14.59 -36.10
C ASN A 519 -21.09 14.88 -34.87
N MET A 520 -19.99 15.60 -35.08
CA MET A 520 -19.02 15.90 -34.02
C MET A 520 -19.56 16.77 -32.90
N THR A 521 -20.59 17.61 -33.14
CA THR A 521 -21.24 18.37 -32.05
C THR A 521 -21.96 17.44 -31.09
N GLN A 522 -22.69 16.44 -31.61
CA GLN A 522 -23.34 15.43 -30.77
C GLN A 522 -22.32 14.52 -30.05
N LEU A 523 -21.14 14.31 -30.64
CA LEU A 523 -20.06 13.58 -29.96
C LEU A 523 -19.45 14.42 -28.83
N ALA A 524 -19.18 15.70 -29.06
CA ALA A 524 -18.71 16.63 -28.02
C ALA A 524 -19.73 16.77 -26.87
N GLU A 525 -21.02 16.89 -27.17
CA GLU A 525 -22.09 16.91 -26.16
C GLU A 525 -22.09 15.62 -25.31
N ALA A 526 -21.83 14.46 -25.93
CA ALA A 526 -21.76 13.17 -25.25
C ALA A 526 -20.49 13.03 -24.39
N PHE A 527 -19.33 13.42 -24.92
CA PHE A 527 -18.05 13.38 -24.22
C PHE A 527 -18.03 14.34 -23.03
N TYR A 528 -18.37 15.61 -23.23
CA TYR A 528 -18.51 16.59 -22.14
C TYR A 528 -19.42 16.08 -21.00
N SER A 529 -20.49 15.36 -21.34
CA SER A 529 -21.41 14.77 -20.36
C SER A 529 -20.81 13.57 -19.61
N TYR A 530 -19.91 12.82 -20.24
CA TYR A 530 -19.19 11.68 -19.65
C TYR A 530 -18.04 12.16 -18.75
N GLU A 531 -17.29 13.18 -19.16
CA GLU A 531 -16.25 13.83 -18.33
C GLU A 531 -16.78 14.24 -16.94
N GLN A 532 -18.06 14.65 -16.84
CA GLN A 532 -18.67 15.01 -15.55
C GLN A 532 -18.84 13.81 -14.59
N THR A 533 -18.89 12.56 -15.09
CA THR A 533 -18.98 11.35 -14.25
C THR A 533 -17.65 10.94 -13.65
N CYS A 534 -16.52 11.47 -14.15
CA CYS A 534 -15.18 11.27 -13.58
C CYS A 534 -14.87 12.22 -12.40
N ASN A 535 -15.89 12.78 -11.75
CA ASN A 535 -15.75 13.62 -10.56
C ASN A 535 -16.39 12.95 -9.34
N GLU A 536 -15.78 13.12 -8.17
CA GLU A 536 -16.25 12.51 -6.92
C GLU A 536 -17.73 12.83 -6.63
N GLY A 537 -18.47 11.80 -6.20
CA GLY A 537 -19.91 11.84 -6.00
C GLY A 537 -20.76 11.61 -7.25
N ASN A 538 -20.17 11.63 -8.45
CA ASN A 538 -20.83 11.29 -9.72
C ASN A 538 -20.45 9.90 -10.28
N TYR A 539 -19.46 9.22 -9.69
CA TYR A 539 -18.96 7.92 -10.14
C TYR A 539 -20.06 6.84 -10.26
N ASN A 540 -19.90 5.93 -11.22
CA ASN A 540 -20.71 4.72 -11.27
C ASN A 540 -20.23 3.72 -10.20
N THR A 541 -21.01 3.54 -9.13
CA THR A 541 -20.61 2.70 -8.00
C THR A 541 -20.47 1.21 -8.32
N GLN A 542 -20.96 0.72 -9.48
CA GLN A 542 -20.69 -0.65 -9.94
C GLN A 542 -19.31 -0.77 -10.63
N VAL A 543 -18.76 0.33 -11.13
CA VAL A 543 -17.41 0.40 -11.70
C VAL A 543 -16.38 0.79 -10.64
N GLN A 544 -16.74 1.69 -9.73
CA GLN A 544 -15.92 1.99 -8.53
C GLN A 544 -15.71 0.75 -7.65
N TRP A 545 -16.74 -0.09 -7.49
CA TRP A 545 -16.71 -1.30 -6.65
C TRP A 545 -17.16 -2.57 -7.40
N PRO A 546 -16.42 -2.97 -8.45
CA PRO A 546 -16.72 -4.15 -9.24
C PRO A 546 -16.51 -5.40 -8.37
N SER A 547 -17.45 -6.34 -8.40
CA SER A 547 -17.33 -7.57 -7.61
C SER A 547 -18.02 -8.77 -8.26
N GLY A 548 -17.44 -9.94 -8.00
CA GLY A 548 -17.85 -11.21 -8.58
C GLY A 548 -17.35 -11.41 -10.01
N GLN A 549 -17.22 -12.67 -10.40
CA GLN A 549 -16.65 -13.08 -11.69
C GLN A 549 -17.31 -12.41 -12.92
N SER A 550 -18.56 -11.96 -12.82
CA SER A 550 -19.31 -11.29 -13.90
C SER A 550 -18.82 -9.88 -14.25
N ALA A 551 -18.01 -9.22 -13.42
CA ALA A 551 -17.65 -7.80 -13.55
C ALA A 551 -16.44 -7.50 -14.48
N GLY A 552 -16.26 -8.27 -15.55
CA GLY A 552 -15.40 -7.84 -16.68
C GLY A 552 -13.88 -7.84 -16.48
N PHE A 553 -13.35 -8.17 -15.29
CA PHE A 553 -11.91 -8.16 -14.99
C PHE A 553 -11.04 -8.85 -16.05
N THR A 554 -10.00 -8.17 -16.55
CA THR A 554 -9.20 -8.61 -17.70
C THR A 554 -7.87 -9.25 -17.31
N GLY A 555 -7.39 -9.01 -16.10
CA GLY A 555 -6.09 -9.46 -15.59
C GLY A 555 -6.07 -10.91 -15.06
N PRO A 556 -4.98 -11.29 -14.37
CA PRO A 556 -4.78 -12.63 -13.82
C PRO A 556 -5.80 -13.04 -12.75
N TYR A 557 -6.36 -12.08 -12.00
CA TYR A 557 -7.35 -12.30 -10.95
C TYR A 557 -8.70 -11.59 -11.24
N TYR A 558 -9.68 -11.83 -10.37
CA TYR A 558 -10.91 -11.05 -10.26
C TYR A 558 -11.26 -10.81 -8.79
N VAL A 559 -11.89 -9.67 -8.47
CA VAL A 559 -12.44 -9.42 -7.13
C VAL A 559 -13.62 -10.36 -6.90
N ALA A 560 -13.44 -11.34 -6.01
CA ALA A 560 -14.50 -12.28 -5.65
C ALA A 560 -15.43 -11.69 -4.57
N VAL A 561 -14.86 -10.94 -3.62
CA VAL A 561 -15.54 -10.29 -2.50
C VAL A 561 -14.75 -9.04 -2.11
N TYR A 562 -15.44 -7.93 -1.84
CA TYR A 562 -14.90 -6.75 -1.17
C TYR A 562 -15.70 -6.48 0.10
N THR A 563 -15.01 -6.26 1.21
CA THR A 563 -15.58 -5.86 2.50
C THR A 563 -15.09 -4.43 2.77
N PRO A 564 -15.94 -3.39 2.61
CA PRO A 564 -15.50 -2.00 2.55
C PRO A 564 -14.50 -1.60 3.64
N GLY A 565 -13.31 -1.18 3.19
CA GLY A 565 -12.16 -0.81 4.02
C GLY A 565 -11.48 -1.92 4.84
N GLN A 566 -12.03 -3.14 4.90
CA GLN A 566 -11.56 -4.19 5.84
C GLN A 566 -10.85 -5.36 5.16
N SER A 567 -11.34 -5.85 4.02
CA SER A 567 -10.64 -6.89 3.26
C SER A 567 -11.12 -7.02 1.81
N VAL A 568 -10.28 -7.59 0.96
CA VAL A 568 -10.64 -8.03 -0.40
C VAL A 568 -10.16 -9.46 -0.65
N VAL A 569 -10.94 -10.21 -1.43
CA VAL A 569 -10.63 -11.59 -1.81
C VAL A 569 -10.50 -11.67 -3.32
N LEU A 570 -9.29 -11.95 -3.81
CA LEU A 570 -9.01 -12.13 -5.23
C LEU A 570 -9.00 -13.62 -5.60
N LYS A 571 -9.59 -13.99 -6.74
CA LYS A 571 -9.58 -15.37 -7.25
C LYS A 571 -9.03 -15.43 -8.67
N PRO A 572 -8.36 -16.53 -9.06
CA PRO A 572 -7.80 -16.67 -10.41
C PRO A 572 -8.87 -16.47 -11.48
N ASN A 573 -8.62 -15.59 -12.44
CA ASN A 573 -9.45 -15.44 -13.62
C ASN A 573 -9.51 -16.81 -14.35
N PRO A 574 -10.70 -17.43 -14.47
CA PRO A 574 -10.81 -18.79 -15.00
C PRO A 574 -10.44 -18.87 -16.49
N TYR A 575 -10.43 -17.74 -17.20
CA TYR A 575 -10.09 -17.63 -18.61
C TYR A 575 -8.67 -17.09 -18.88
N TRP A 576 -7.90 -16.75 -17.83
CA TRP A 576 -6.51 -16.28 -18.00
C TRP A 576 -5.65 -17.32 -18.77
N PRO A 577 -4.84 -16.90 -19.77
CA PRO A 577 -4.09 -17.84 -20.60
C PRO A 577 -3.02 -18.63 -19.83
N ASN A 578 -2.74 -19.85 -20.29
CA ASN A 578 -1.75 -20.74 -19.67
C ASN A 578 -0.32 -20.56 -20.21
N ASN A 579 -0.11 -19.64 -21.16
CA ASN A 579 1.05 -19.64 -22.05
C ASN A 579 1.68 -18.26 -22.28
N ILE A 580 1.55 -17.35 -21.31
CA ILE A 580 2.26 -16.08 -21.30
C ILE A 580 3.57 -16.29 -20.52
N THR A 581 4.72 -16.07 -21.18
CA THR A 581 6.03 -16.54 -20.69
C THR A 581 6.42 -16.02 -19.30
N TYR A 582 6.09 -14.77 -19.00
CA TYR A 582 6.48 -14.08 -17.77
C TYR A 582 5.34 -13.96 -16.76
N PHE A 583 4.10 -14.28 -17.17
CA PHE A 583 2.89 -14.13 -16.36
C PHE A 583 2.33 -15.54 -16.10
N PRO A 584 2.76 -16.20 -15.01
CA PRO A 584 2.24 -17.52 -14.68
C PRO A 584 0.73 -17.43 -14.45
N ARG A 585 0.01 -18.50 -14.77
CA ARG A 585 -1.41 -18.56 -14.44
C ARG A 585 -1.59 -18.72 -12.93
N PRO A 586 -2.35 -17.82 -12.25
CA PRO A 586 -2.64 -17.97 -10.83
C PRO A 586 -3.33 -19.30 -10.50
N ASN A 587 -2.94 -19.87 -9.37
CA ASN A 587 -3.53 -21.09 -8.80
C ASN A 587 -3.93 -20.94 -7.31
N THR A 588 -3.63 -19.79 -6.71
CA THR A 588 -3.96 -19.38 -5.35
C THR A 588 -5.17 -18.46 -5.33
N THR A 589 -5.97 -18.49 -4.26
CA THR A 589 -6.81 -17.35 -3.85
C THR A 589 -5.92 -16.35 -3.12
N VAL A 590 -6.22 -15.06 -3.17
CA VAL A 590 -5.57 -14.05 -2.32
C VAL A 590 -6.63 -13.49 -1.36
N GLU A 591 -6.27 -13.33 -0.10
CA GLU A 591 -7.06 -12.61 0.90
C GLU A 591 -6.17 -11.52 1.49
N ILE A 592 -6.57 -10.27 1.28
CA ILE A 592 -5.86 -9.07 1.73
C ILE A 592 -6.69 -8.49 2.86
N GLU A 593 -6.13 -8.47 4.07
CA GLU A 593 -6.74 -7.90 5.27
C GLU A 593 -6.11 -6.53 5.55
N TRP A 594 -6.91 -5.47 5.48
CA TRP A 594 -6.48 -4.13 5.86
C TRP A 594 -6.70 -3.94 7.36
N VAL A 595 -5.60 -3.88 8.11
CA VAL A 595 -5.56 -3.91 9.58
C VAL A 595 -5.15 -2.54 10.13
N LYS A 596 -5.95 -1.98 11.04
CA LYS A 596 -5.70 -0.67 11.64
C LYS A 596 -4.59 -0.66 12.69
N ASP A 597 -4.55 -1.70 13.52
CA ASP A 597 -3.58 -1.83 14.62
C ASP A 597 -2.34 -2.60 14.14
N PRO A 598 -1.14 -1.97 14.10
CA PRO A 598 0.09 -2.66 13.70
C PRO A 598 0.41 -3.87 14.58
N THR A 599 0.01 -3.84 15.85
CA THR A 599 0.22 -4.99 16.75
C THR A 599 -0.64 -6.17 16.33
N THR A 600 -1.87 -5.94 15.87
CA THR A 600 -2.76 -6.97 15.33
C THR A 600 -2.19 -7.53 14.03
N ALA A 601 -1.73 -6.69 13.09
CA ALA A 601 -1.10 -7.13 11.83
C ALA A 601 0.15 -7.99 12.08
N TYR A 602 1.05 -7.53 12.96
CA TYR A 602 2.21 -8.30 13.40
C TYR A 602 1.81 -9.62 14.07
N GLU A 603 0.77 -9.64 14.91
CA GLU A 603 0.29 -10.85 15.59
C GLU A 603 -0.28 -11.88 14.58
N ILE A 604 -1.09 -11.45 13.60
CA ILE A 604 -1.61 -12.31 12.51
C ILE A 604 -0.45 -12.96 11.75
N PHE A 605 0.57 -12.18 11.37
CA PHE A 605 1.76 -12.72 10.73
C PHE A 605 2.58 -13.63 11.65
N ALA A 606 2.95 -13.19 12.86
CA ALA A 606 3.82 -13.92 13.78
C ALA A 606 3.24 -15.29 14.18
N SER A 607 1.91 -15.38 14.34
CA SER A 607 1.21 -16.64 14.60
C SER A 607 1.16 -17.58 13.39
N GLY A 608 1.40 -17.08 12.18
CA GLY A 608 1.35 -17.84 10.93
C GLY A 608 -0.03 -17.90 10.28
N GLN A 609 -0.93 -16.97 10.62
CA GLN A 609 -2.23 -16.81 9.94
C GLN A 609 -2.05 -16.07 8.60
N ALA A 610 -1.16 -15.07 8.54
CA ALA A 610 -0.73 -14.42 7.30
C ALA A 610 0.62 -14.95 6.77
N ASP A 611 0.74 -14.93 5.44
CA ASP A 611 1.92 -15.29 4.65
C ASP A 611 2.83 -14.10 4.38
N ILE A 612 2.26 -12.90 4.28
CA ILE A 612 2.90 -11.61 3.99
C ILE A 612 2.39 -10.57 5.01
N VAL A 613 3.23 -9.63 5.42
CA VAL A 613 2.83 -8.45 6.21
C VAL A 613 3.52 -7.18 5.70
N THR A 614 2.75 -6.11 5.52
CA THR A 614 3.17 -4.83 4.93
C THR A 614 2.81 -3.65 5.85
N GLY A 615 3.40 -2.47 5.61
CA GLY A 615 3.04 -1.22 6.30
C GLY A 615 3.35 -1.11 7.80
N LEU A 616 4.04 -2.07 8.42
CA LEU A 616 4.34 -2.01 9.86
C LEU A 616 5.27 -0.83 10.21
N PRO A 617 4.99 -0.07 11.29
CA PRO A 617 5.89 0.97 11.77
C PRO A 617 7.30 0.45 12.09
N SER A 618 8.32 1.28 11.85
CA SER A 618 9.74 0.94 12.01
C SER A 618 10.10 0.28 13.35
N SER A 619 9.37 0.62 14.41
CA SER A 619 9.48 0.02 15.75
C SER A 619 9.27 -1.51 15.81
N PHE A 620 8.66 -2.13 14.80
CA PHE A 620 8.47 -3.57 14.70
C PHE A 620 9.66 -4.33 14.11
N ILE A 621 10.62 -3.68 13.43
CA ILE A 621 11.78 -4.35 12.82
C ILE A 621 12.52 -5.29 13.79
N PRO A 622 12.86 -4.91 15.04
CA PRO A 622 13.56 -5.82 15.96
C PRO A 622 12.76 -7.10 16.29
N SER A 623 11.43 -7.05 16.20
CA SER A 623 10.56 -8.22 16.36
C SER A 623 10.55 -9.09 15.09
N LEU A 624 10.61 -8.47 13.91
CA LEU A 624 10.68 -9.15 12.62
C LEU A 624 12.05 -9.83 12.39
N GLU A 625 13.16 -9.15 12.69
CA GLU A 625 14.50 -9.75 12.72
C GLU A 625 14.58 -10.93 13.70
N SER A 626 13.87 -10.85 14.82
CA SER A 626 13.75 -11.97 15.77
C SER A 626 13.04 -13.16 15.14
N LEU A 627 11.96 -12.97 14.37
CA LEU A 627 11.30 -14.03 13.61
C LEU A 627 12.19 -14.60 12.49
N GLU A 628 12.93 -13.76 11.78
CA GLU A 628 13.89 -14.19 10.75
C GLU A 628 15.01 -15.04 11.34
N SER A 629 15.60 -14.61 12.47
CA SER A 629 16.64 -15.36 13.18
C SER A 629 16.18 -16.75 13.66
N GLN A 630 14.86 -16.93 13.81
CA GLN A 630 14.22 -18.19 14.17
C GLN A 630 13.77 -19.02 12.96
N GLY A 631 13.97 -18.52 11.73
CA GLY A 631 13.49 -19.15 10.49
C GLY A 631 11.96 -19.15 10.37
N GLN A 632 11.30 -18.07 10.81
CA GLN A 632 9.83 -17.90 10.77
C GLN A 632 9.36 -16.73 9.89
N ALA A 633 10.30 -15.97 9.34
CA ALA A 633 10.13 -14.90 8.36
C ALA A 633 11.38 -14.79 7.48
N ASN A 634 11.26 -14.14 6.32
CA ASN A 634 12.36 -13.62 5.51
C ASN A 634 12.12 -12.11 5.32
N LEU A 635 13.17 -11.28 5.41
CA LEU A 635 13.12 -9.86 5.07
C LEU A 635 13.92 -9.60 3.77
N TYR A 636 13.33 -8.88 2.82
CA TYR A 636 14.01 -8.43 1.59
C TYR A 636 13.95 -6.91 1.48
N GLU A 637 15.07 -6.24 1.77
CA GLU A 637 15.24 -4.77 1.64
C GLU A 637 15.60 -4.41 0.20
N PHE A 638 14.97 -3.36 -0.36
CA PHE A 638 15.24 -2.85 -1.70
C PHE A 638 14.96 -1.33 -1.80
N PRO A 639 15.65 -0.60 -2.71
CA PRO A 639 15.41 0.83 -2.91
C PRO A 639 14.15 1.08 -3.73
N THR A 640 13.49 2.21 -3.48
CA THR A 640 12.26 2.61 -4.17
C THR A 640 12.45 3.84 -5.05
N LEU A 641 11.52 4.05 -5.97
CA LEU A 641 11.25 5.35 -6.56
C LEU A 641 10.04 5.97 -5.84
N SER A 642 10.20 6.22 -4.54
CA SER A 642 9.21 6.95 -3.74
C SER A 642 9.86 7.87 -2.72
N GLU A 643 9.21 9.00 -2.49
CA GLU A 643 9.65 10.04 -1.56
C GLU A 643 8.48 10.60 -0.75
N PHE A 644 8.75 10.96 0.49
CA PHE A 644 7.75 11.48 1.42
C PHE A 644 8.18 12.85 1.98
N PHE A 645 7.17 13.67 2.30
CA PHE A 645 7.35 15.07 2.64
C PHE A 645 6.13 15.62 3.39
N PHE A 646 6.33 16.73 4.12
CA PHE A 646 5.19 17.55 4.54
C PHE A 646 4.90 18.65 3.51
N VAL A 647 3.61 18.84 3.25
CA VAL A 647 3.04 19.75 2.26
C VAL A 647 2.47 21.01 2.94
N PHE A 648 2.54 22.15 2.27
CA PHE A 648 1.92 23.41 2.71
C PHE A 648 0.76 23.80 1.80
N THR A 649 -0.48 23.71 2.30
CA THR A 649 -1.64 24.29 1.61
C THR A 649 -1.57 25.81 1.71
N ILE A 650 -1.18 26.49 0.63
CA ILE A 650 -1.03 27.95 0.60
C ILE A 650 -2.36 28.69 0.44
N ASN A 651 -3.45 27.99 0.10
CA ASN A 651 -4.81 28.51 0.05
C ASN A 651 -5.83 27.66 0.84
N VAL A 652 -5.69 27.60 2.17
CA VAL A 652 -6.49 26.72 3.03
C VAL A 652 -7.99 27.05 2.98
N SER A 653 -8.81 26.04 2.67
CA SER A 653 -10.27 26.12 2.67
C SER A 653 -10.82 26.28 4.09
N GLN A 654 -11.10 27.53 4.48
CA GLN A 654 -11.61 27.82 5.82
C GLN A 654 -12.96 27.16 6.11
N SER A 655 -13.82 26.95 5.10
CA SER A 655 -15.11 26.27 5.29
C SER A 655 -14.94 24.78 5.61
N ALA A 656 -14.06 24.08 4.89
CA ALA A 656 -13.78 22.66 5.13
C ALA A 656 -12.99 22.49 6.45
N LEU A 657 -11.99 23.34 6.70
CA LEU A 657 -11.22 23.35 7.96
C LEU A 657 -12.11 23.55 9.21
N HIS A 658 -13.07 24.48 9.18
CA HIS A 658 -14.01 24.65 10.29
C HIS A 658 -15.04 23.51 10.39
N SER A 659 -15.25 22.73 9.33
CA SER A 659 -16.07 21.52 9.37
C SER A 659 -15.32 20.36 10.03
N MET A 660 -13.99 20.28 9.82
CA MET A 660 -13.10 19.37 10.54
C MET A 660 -12.99 19.73 12.03
N ASN A 661 -12.74 21.00 12.38
CA ASN A 661 -12.86 21.50 13.76
C ASN A 661 -13.24 23.00 13.80
N PRO A 662 -14.41 23.38 14.36
CA PRO A 662 -14.84 24.78 14.44
C PRO A 662 -13.95 25.71 15.29
N SER A 663 -12.98 25.14 16.03
CA SER A 663 -12.03 25.91 16.85
C SER A 663 -10.74 26.27 16.10
N TYR A 664 -10.42 25.61 14.97
CA TYR A 664 -9.28 26.01 14.15
C TYR A 664 -9.41 27.47 13.71
N THR A 665 -8.28 28.17 13.58
CA THR A 665 -8.24 29.60 13.32
C THR A 665 -6.91 29.93 12.65
N ILE A 666 -6.91 29.98 11.32
CA ILE A 666 -5.76 30.32 10.48
C ILE A 666 -6.25 31.13 9.26
N PRO A 667 -5.53 32.16 8.79
CA PRO A 667 -5.81 32.77 7.49
C PRO A 667 -5.64 31.73 6.37
N SER A 668 -6.48 31.76 5.32
CA SER A 668 -6.33 30.83 4.18
C SER A 668 -4.95 30.95 3.52
N TRP A 669 -4.42 32.18 3.46
CA TRP A 669 -3.13 32.54 2.87
C TRP A 669 -1.93 32.45 3.84
N TYR A 670 -2.06 31.85 5.03
CA TYR A 670 -0.96 31.89 6.03
C TYR A 670 0.35 31.31 5.49
N PHE A 671 0.29 30.21 4.75
CA PHE A 671 1.44 29.58 4.11
C PHE A 671 1.78 30.15 2.72
N ALA A 672 1.01 31.10 2.18
CA ALA A 672 1.40 31.86 1.00
C ALA A 672 2.53 32.88 1.29
N ASN A 673 2.93 33.08 2.55
CA ASN A 673 4.09 33.90 2.90
C ASN A 673 5.38 33.05 2.81
N PRO A 674 6.30 33.30 1.85
CA PRO A 674 7.49 32.45 1.65
C PRO A 674 8.35 32.31 2.90
N LEU A 675 8.56 33.39 3.65
CA LEU A 675 9.37 33.40 4.86
C LEU A 675 8.75 32.58 6.00
N VAL A 676 7.44 32.29 5.94
CA VAL A 676 6.78 31.35 6.87
C VAL A 676 7.09 29.91 6.49
N ARG A 677 7.00 29.54 5.20
CA ARG A 677 7.37 28.19 4.74
C ARG A 677 8.85 27.91 4.98
N GLU A 678 9.74 28.87 4.68
CA GLU A 678 11.16 28.79 5.01
C GLU A 678 11.37 28.60 6.53
N ALA A 679 10.75 29.44 7.37
CA ALA A 679 10.85 29.30 8.83
C ALA A 679 10.42 27.91 9.32
N PHE A 680 9.34 27.39 8.76
CA PHE A 680 8.79 26.08 9.11
C PHE A 680 9.72 24.94 8.66
N ALA A 681 10.28 24.99 7.45
CA ALA A 681 11.25 24.01 6.96
C ALA A 681 12.54 24.00 7.82
N TYR A 682 13.09 25.17 8.17
CA TYR A 682 14.22 25.26 9.10
C TYR A 682 13.89 24.87 10.55
N ALA A 683 12.60 24.73 10.91
CA ALA A 683 12.17 24.24 12.21
C ALA A 683 12.01 22.71 12.29
N PHE A 684 12.04 21.98 11.17
CA PHE A 684 11.98 20.52 11.15
C PHE A 684 13.35 19.88 11.45
N ASN A 685 13.42 18.89 12.34
CA ASN A 685 14.68 18.25 12.72
C ASN A 685 14.94 16.98 11.91
N TYR A 686 15.36 17.15 10.65
CA TYR A 686 15.70 16.07 9.70
C TYR A 686 16.66 15.00 10.28
N THR A 687 17.58 15.39 11.18
CA THR A 687 18.55 14.44 11.77
C THR A 687 17.92 13.56 12.84
N GLU A 688 17.08 14.10 13.70
CA GLU A 688 16.31 13.33 14.70
C GLU A 688 15.25 12.46 14.01
N TYR A 689 14.60 13.01 12.99
CA TYR A 689 13.66 12.30 12.15
C TYR A 689 14.23 11.00 11.59
N ILE A 690 15.29 11.08 10.77
CA ILE A 690 15.83 9.88 10.08
C ILE A 690 16.51 8.90 11.05
N ASN A 691 17.19 9.38 12.09
CA ASN A 691 18.02 8.53 12.95
C ASN A 691 17.28 7.92 14.14
N ASP A 692 16.28 8.62 14.70
CA ASP A 692 15.65 8.30 15.98
C ASP A 692 14.12 8.09 15.88
N ILE A 693 13.42 8.83 15.01
CA ILE A 693 11.96 8.67 14.80
C ILE A 693 11.70 7.52 13.81
N VAL A 694 12.07 7.70 12.53
CA VAL A 694 12.14 6.61 11.54
C VAL A 694 13.08 5.53 12.06
N GLY A 695 14.26 5.94 12.54
CA GLY A 695 15.08 5.11 13.41
C GLY A 695 16.22 4.37 12.74
N ASN A 696 16.79 4.87 11.62
CA ASN A 696 17.89 4.21 10.92
C ASN A 696 19.05 3.81 11.85
N VAL A 697 19.50 4.74 12.70
CA VAL A 697 20.58 4.49 13.67
C VAL A 697 20.08 3.71 14.88
N LYS A 698 18.87 4.01 15.36
CA LYS A 698 18.22 3.40 16.53
C LYS A 698 17.94 1.90 16.37
N TYR A 699 17.52 1.46 15.19
CA TYR A 699 17.17 0.07 14.88
C TYR A 699 18.25 -0.66 14.08
N HIS A 700 19.29 0.04 13.62
CA HIS A 700 20.35 -0.50 12.74
C HIS A 700 19.84 -1.07 11.41
N PHE A 701 18.71 -0.55 10.94
CA PHE A 701 18.02 -0.92 9.70
C PHE A 701 17.97 0.29 8.78
N ASN A 702 17.93 0.08 7.46
CA ASN A 702 17.99 1.15 6.47
C ASN A 702 16.60 1.42 5.88
N PHE A 703 15.79 2.26 6.54
CA PHE A 703 14.43 2.59 6.10
C PHE A 703 14.36 3.58 4.93
N GLY A 704 15.49 4.19 4.54
CA GLY A 704 15.54 5.26 3.54
C GLY A 704 16.65 6.26 3.80
N SER A 705 16.72 7.30 2.98
CA SER A 705 17.73 8.36 3.05
C SER A 705 17.10 9.75 2.98
N PRO A 706 17.72 10.77 3.62
CA PRO A 706 17.29 12.16 3.43
C PRO A 706 17.65 12.63 2.02
N TYR A 707 16.79 13.46 1.45
CA TYR A 707 16.91 13.99 0.10
C TYR A 707 16.58 15.50 0.07
N CYS A 708 16.61 16.12 -1.10
CA CYS A 708 16.26 17.53 -1.31
C CYS A 708 16.05 17.76 -2.81
N GLY A 709 14.97 18.46 -3.19
CA GLY A 709 14.43 18.40 -4.55
C GLY A 709 13.58 17.14 -4.75
N VAL A 710 12.77 17.08 -5.80
CA VAL A 710 11.83 15.95 -6.06
C VAL A 710 12.39 14.90 -7.02
N LEU A 711 13.49 15.22 -7.71
CA LEU A 711 14.24 14.21 -8.45
C LEU A 711 15.10 13.44 -7.45
N ILE A 712 14.80 12.15 -7.29
CA ILE A 712 15.47 11.24 -6.35
C ILE A 712 16.45 10.25 -7.02
N PRO A 713 17.40 9.69 -6.25
CA PRO A 713 18.28 8.61 -6.69
C PRO A 713 17.52 7.46 -7.37
N GLY A 714 17.75 7.30 -8.67
CA GLY A 714 17.13 6.26 -9.50
C GLY A 714 16.45 6.83 -10.74
N LEU A 715 15.98 8.07 -10.68
CA LEU A 715 15.44 8.80 -11.82
C LEU A 715 16.55 9.33 -12.75
N ASN A 716 16.18 9.57 -14.01
CA ASN A 716 16.97 10.40 -14.91
C ASN A 716 17.07 11.83 -14.35
N TYR A 717 18.15 12.53 -14.70
CA TYR A 717 18.41 13.92 -14.29
C TYR A 717 18.51 14.18 -12.77
N TYR A 718 18.62 13.15 -11.93
CA TYR A 718 18.89 13.29 -10.49
C TYR A 718 20.12 14.18 -10.17
N PHE A 719 19.96 15.11 -9.21
CA PHE A 719 21.04 15.92 -8.64
C PHE A 719 21.23 15.61 -7.15
N PRO A 720 22.44 15.29 -6.67
CA PRO A 720 22.67 15.12 -5.24
C PRO A 720 22.48 16.45 -4.49
N PRO A 721 21.98 16.45 -3.23
CA PRO A 721 21.79 17.67 -2.44
C PRO A 721 23.04 18.57 -2.28
N SER A 722 24.24 18.05 -2.54
CA SER A 722 25.48 18.85 -2.59
C SER A 722 25.64 19.73 -3.85
N GLU A 723 24.82 19.53 -4.87
CA GLU A 723 24.81 20.29 -6.12
C GLU A 723 23.59 21.22 -6.23
N LEU A 724 22.61 21.07 -5.32
CA LEU A 724 21.41 21.90 -5.20
C LEU A 724 21.61 23.07 -4.22
N THR A 725 20.80 24.10 -4.36
CA THR A 725 20.78 25.29 -3.51
C THR A 725 19.47 25.41 -2.73
N GLY A 726 19.49 26.13 -1.61
CA GLY A 726 18.28 26.35 -0.78
C GLY A 726 17.90 25.20 0.15
N CYS A 727 18.50 24.00 0.03
CA CYS A 727 18.14 22.84 0.85
C CYS A 727 18.06 23.16 2.37
N PRO A 728 16.89 23.03 3.01
CA PRO A 728 16.70 23.43 4.40
C PRO A 728 17.50 22.54 5.35
N THR A 729 17.84 23.09 6.51
CA THR A 729 18.55 22.37 7.58
C THR A 729 17.99 22.78 8.94
N PHE A 730 18.10 21.93 9.96
CA PHE A 730 17.51 22.25 11.26
C PHE A 730 18.22 23.42 11.96
N ASN A 731 17.54 24.55 12.12
CA ASN A 731 18.04 25.74 12.81
C ASN A 731 16.91 26.64 13.36
N LEU A 732 16.47 26.35 14.59
CA LEU A 732 15.44 27.13 15.30
C LEU A 732 15.76 28.62 15.48
N THR A 733 17.04 29.02 15.48
CA THR A 733 17.39 30.45 15.63
C THR A 733 17.12 31.21 14.34
N TYR A 734 17.45 30.60 13.20
CA TYR A 734 17.17 31.16 11.88
C TYR A 734 15.68 31.08 11.54
N ALA A 735 15.01 29.95 11.83
CA ALA A 735 13.56 29.81 11.72
C ALA A 735 12.80 30.92 12.47
N LYS A 736 13.21 31.23 13.71
CA LYS A 736 12.62 32.34 14.47
C LYS A 736 12.88 33.70 13.81
N GLN A 737 14.10 33.96 13.32
CA GLN A 737 14.44 35.21 12.64
C GLN A 737 13.56 35.42 11.39
N LEU A 738 13.40 34.38 10.57
CA LEU A 738 12.52 34.40 9.40
C LEU A 738 11.06 34.69 9.76
N LEU A 739 10.54 34.09 10.83
CA LEU A 739 9.19 34.35 11.32
C LEU A 739 9.02 35.79 11.86
N GLU A 740 10.07 36.37 12.46
CA GLU A 740 10.10 37.78 12.85
C GLU A 740 10.13 38.72 11.62
N GLU A 741 10.90 38.37 10.59
CA GLU A 741 11.02 39.12 9.34
C GLU A 741 9.76 39.03 8.46
N SER A 742 9.09 37.86 8.42
CA SER A 742 7.83 37.64 7.68
C SER A 742 6.66 38.52 8.15
N GLY A 743 6.78 39.11 9.34
CA GLY A 743 5.74 39.84 10.03
C GLY A 743 4.69 38.98 10.72
N PHE A 744 4.85 37.64 10.69
CA PHE A 744 3.86 36.70 11.26
C PHE A 744 4.23 36.21 12.69
N TYR A 745 5.34 36.70 13.26
CA TYR A 745 5.65 36.49 14.68
C TYR A 745 4.66 37.18 15.63
N ASN A 746 4.21 36.45 16.65
CA ASN A 746 3.07 36.70 17.55
C ASN A 746 1.69 36.72 16.87
N ILE A 747 1.54 36.16 15.66
CA ILE A 747 0.22 35.92 15.07
C ILE A 747 -0.34 34.63 15.65
N LYS A 748 -1.50 34.72 16.30
CA LYS A 748 -2.17 33.53 16.82
C LYS A 748 -2.77 32.73 15.66
N VAL A 749 -2.32 31.48 15.53
CA VAL A 749 -2.86 30.49 14.61
C VAL A 749 -3.07 29.15 15.32
N TYR A 750 -4.13 28.44 14.96
CA TYR A 750 -4.44 27.10 15.45
C TYR A 750 -4.95 26.24 14.29
N PHE A 751 -4.22 25.18 13.94
CA PHE A 751 -4.43 24.41 12.72
C PHE A 751 -3.91 22.96 12.87
N PRO A 752 -4.40 22.02 12.03
CA PRO A 752 -3.93 20.64 12.02
C PRO A 752 -2.58 20.49 11.28
N ILE A 753 -1.77 19.52 11.72
CA ILE A 753 -0.84 18.80 10.85
C ILE A 753 -1.46 17.43 10.63
N VAL A 754 -1.86 17.11 9.40
CA VAL A 754 -2.53 15.84 9.07
C VAL A 754 -1.50 14.76 8.78
N VAL A 755 -1.71 13.56 9.32
CA VAL A 755 -0.93 12.35 9.03
C VAL A 755 -1.90 11.18 8.80
N SER A 756 -1.52 10.17 8.00
CA SER A 756 -2.37 8.98 7.82
C SER A 756 -2.56 8.20 9.14
N SER A 757 -3.81 7.86 9.48
CA SER A 757 -4.15 7.21 10.75
C SER A 757 -3.66 5.77 10.80
N GLY A 758 -2.58 5.55 11.55
CA GLY A 758 -1.86 4.27 11.64
C GLY A 758 -0.35 4.54 11.65
N ASP A 759 0.05 5.61 10.97
CA ASP A 759 1.43 6.07 10.91
C ASP A 759 1.85 6.79 12.20
N THR A 760 2.21 5.99 13.20
CA THR A 760 2.78 6.48 14.45
C THR A 760 4.17 7.12 14.29
N THR A 761 4.87 6.86 13.17
CA THR A 761 6.24 7.35 12.93
C THR A 761 6.18 8.83 12.58
N ASP A 762 5.43 9.17 11.54
CA ASP A 762 5.35 10.53 11.04
C ASP A 762 4.40 11.40 11.87
N TYR A 763 3.46 10.81 12.61
CA TYR A 763 2.77 11.51 13.69
C TYR A 763 3.74 11.96 14.81
N THR A 764 4.72 11.13 15.17
CA THR A 764 5.78 11.52 16.11
C THR A 764 6.67 12.61 15.52
N ALA A 765 6.94 12.59 14.22
CA ALA A 765 7.64 13.67 13.51
C ALA A 765 6.85 14.99 13.52
N ALA A 766 5.53 14.92 13.32
CA ALA A 766 4.62 16.05 13.42
C ALA A 766 4.56 16.61 14.85
N GLU A 767 4.59 15.77 15.90
CA GLU A 767 4.68 16.23 17.31
C GLU A 767 6.01 16.93 17.61
N MET A 768 7.13 16.37 17.15
CA MET A 768 8.46 16.98 17.23
C MET A 768 8.45 18.36 16.56
N TRP A 769 7.90 18.47 15.35
CA TRP A 769 7.84 19.71 14.59
C TRP A 769 6.89 20.74 15.20
N ALA A 770 5.69 20.34 15.63
CA ALA A 770 4.74 21.20 16.33
C ALA A 770 5.36 21.79 17.62
N SER A 771 6.13 20.99 18.36
CA SER A 771 6.88 21.45 19.54
C SER A 771 7.97 22.47 19.14
N ALA A 772 8.75 22.20 18.08
CA ALA A 772 9.74 23.13 17.55
C ALA A 772 9.12 24.49 17.13
N LEU A 773 7.99 24.46 16.43
CA LEU A 773 7.23 25.63 16.01
C LEU A 773 6.70 26.44 17.21
N HIS A 774 6.14 25.78 18.22
CA HIS A 774 5.67 26.44 19.43
C HIS A 774 6.82 27.05 20.26
N ASN A 775 8.02 26.48 20.18
CA ASN A 775 9.21 27.01 20.86
C ASN A 775 9.77 28.27 20.18
N ILE A 776 9.62 28.44 18.85
CA ILE A 776 9.99 29.70 18.18
C ILE A 776 8.94 30.80 18.39
N ASP A 777 7.65 30.45 18.40
CA ASP A 777 6.53 31.34 18.73
C ASP A 777 5.37 30.59 19.44
N PRO A 778 5.11 30.87 20.74
CA PRO A 778 4.00 30.26 21.48
C PRO A 778 2.59 30.60 20.96
N ASN A 779 2.45 31.51 19.99
CA ASN A 779 1.19 31.82 19.33
C ASN A 779 0.87 30.86 18.17
N ILE A 780 1.87 30.08 17.71
CA ILE A 780 1.65 28.95 16.81
C ILE A 780 1.17 27.75 17.63
N VAL A 781 -0.02 27.26 17.30
CA VAL A 781 -0.60 26.04 17.85
C VAL A 781 -0.85 25.09 16.68
N ALA A 782 0.20 24.48 16.16
CA ALA A 782 0.09 23.34 15.25
C ALA A 782 -0.28 22.10 16.09
N VAL A 783 -1.25 21.31 15.64
CA VAL A 783 -1.68 20.09 16.34
C VAL A 783 -1.69 18.92 15.35
N PRO A 784 -0.80 17.93 15.53
CA PRO A 784 -0.90 16.66 14.82
C PRO A 784 -2.27 16.03 15.03
N ILE A 785 -2.92 15.68 13.93
CA ILE A 785 -4.11 14.85 13.90
C ILE A 785 -3.87 13.73 12.90
N TYR A 786 -4.65 12.67 13.01
CA TYR A 786 -4.72 11.72 11.92
C TYR A 786 -5.88 12.05 10.96
N LEU A 787 -5.88 11.47 9.75
CA LEU A 787 -7.07 11.19 8.92
C LEU A 787 -6.94 9.78 8.30
N PRO A 788 -8.01 9.11 7.85
CA PRO A 788 -7.88 7.94 6.97
C PRO A 788 -7.17 8.33 5.67
N PHE A 789 -6.38 7.42 5.07
CA PHE A 789 -5.64 7.72 3.84
C PHE A 789 -6.59 8.15 2.70
N SER A 790 -7.65 7.39 2.46
CA SER A 790 -8.71 7.75 1.50
C SER A 790 -9.42 9.07 1.79
N THR A 791 -9.39 9.56 3.05
CA THR A 791 -9.93 10.89 3.38
C THR A 791 -8.95 12.01 3.04
N ILE A 792 -7.64 11.77 3.15
CA ILE A 792 -6.60 12.71 2.72
C ILE A 792 -6.75 12.94 1.20
N ILE A 793 -6.82 11.87 0.41
CA ILE A 793 -7.05 11.93 -1.04
C ILE A 793 -8.37 12.66 -1.39
N SER A 794 -9.48 12.39 -0.68
CA SER A 794 -10.74 13.11 -0.91
C SER A 794 -10.73 14.58 -0.47
N ASP A 795 -9.79 14.97 0.40
CA ASP A 795 -9.61 16.37 0.82
C ASP A 795 -8.68 17.14 -0.16
N GLU A 796 -7.93 16.46 -1.04
CA GLU A 796 -7.07 17.05 -2.09
C GLU A 796 -7.87 17.58 -3.30
N LEU A 797 -8.82 18.47 -3.01
CA LEU A 797 -9.69 19.12 -3.99
C LEU A 797 -9.23 20.58 -4.25
N PRO A 798 -8.97 20.98 -5.51
CA PRO A 798 -8.59 22.35 -5.89
C PRO A 798 -9.48 23.44 -5.27
N GLY A 799 -8.86 24.31 -4.45
CA GLY A 799 -9.54 25.40 -3.75
C GLY A 799 -10.47 24.96 -2.60
N GLN A 800 -10.52 23.68 -2.27
CA GLN A 800 -11.33 23.10 -1.19
C GLN A 800 -10.50 22.39 -0.11
N ASN A 801 -9.20 22.16 -0.31
CA ASN A 801 -8.29 21.51 0.63
C ASN A 801 -8.30 22.16 2.05
N PRO A 802 -8.74 21.45 3.10
CA PRO A 802 -8.73 21.92 4.48
C PRO A 802 -7.38 21.73 5.19
N MET A 803 -6.47 20.93 4.64
CA MET A 803 -5.30 20.40 5.33
C MET A 803 -4.17 21.42 5.35
N ALA A 804 -4.18 22.29 6.36
CA ALA A 804 -3.22 23.41 6.49
C ALA A 804 -1.75 22.98 6.35
N ILE A 805 -1.39 21.83 6.94
CA ILE A 805 -0.18 21.05 6.63
C ILE A 805 -0.61 19.58 6.63
N TYR A 806 -0.07 18.77 5.72
CA TYR A 806 -0.26 17.32 5.74
C TYR A 806 1.02 16.56 5.34
N TYR A 807 1.07 15.27 5.68
CA TYR A 807 2.13 14.35 5.31
C TYR A 807 1.63 13.38 4.24
N LEU A 808 2.36 13.31 3.13
CA LEU A 808 2.10 12.38 2.03
C LEU A 808 3.42 12.06 1.32
N GLY A 809 3.35 11.38 0.18
CA GLY A 809 4.52 11.08 -0.64
C GLY A 809 4.15 10.85 -2.09
N TRP A 810 5.14 10.99 -2.97
CA TRP A 810 5.01 10.60 -4.37
C TRP A 810 5.66 9.24 -4.60
N ILE A 811 5.03 8.45 -5.46
CA ILE A 811 5.43 7.10 -5.82
C ILE A 811 5.38 7.07 -7.34
N ALA A 812 6.46 6.62 -7.98
CA ALA A 812 6.60 6.76 -9.42
C ALA A 812 5.50 6.02 -10.22
N ASP A 813 4.61 6.77 -10.89
CA ASP A 813 3.75 6.22 -11.95
C ASP A 813 4.59 5.87 -13.18
N TYR A 814 5.77 6.47 -13.32
CA TYR A 814 6.82 6.00 -14.22
C TYR A 814 8.20 6.58 -13.88
N PRO A 815 9.30 5.87 -14.23
CA PRO A 815 10.67 6.23 -13.85
C PRO A 815 11.28 7.36 -14.72
N LEU A 816 10.53 8.45 -14.98
CA LEU A 816 11.00 9.64 -15.69
C LEU A 816 11.02 10.86 -14.75
N ALA A 817 11.74 11.91 -15.13
CA ALA A 817 11.81 13.13 -14.31
C ALA A 817 10.51 13.95 -14.37
N SER A 818 9.83 13.92 -15.52
CA SER A 818 8.54 14.55 -15.77
C SER A 818 7.41 14.03 -14.87
N ASP A 819 7.49 12.78 -14.39
CA ASP A 819 6.55 12.20 -13.43
C ASP A 819 6.49 13.02 -12.12
N PHE A 820 7.63 13.09 -11.43
CA PHE A 820 7.79 13.80 -10.15
C PHE A 820 7.65 15.31 -10.33
N ILE A 821 8.34 15.88 -11.33
CA ILE A 821 8.37 17.34 -11.53
C ILE A 821 6.97 17.88 -11.86
N ASN A 822 6.18 17.18 -12.67
CA ASN A 822 4.90 17.74 -13.12
C ASN A 822 3.81 17.51 -12.07
N ALA A 823 3.78 16.35 -11.41
CA ALA A 823 2.87 16.09 -10.29
C ALA A 823 3.11 17.02 -9.09
N MET A 824 4.37 17.41 -8.83
CA MET A 824 4.76 18.10 -7.59
C MET A 824 5.10 19.60 -7.76
N TYR A 825 5.57 20.05 -8.92
CA TYR A 825 5.96 21.45 -9.12
C TYR A 825 5.14 22.21 -10.18
N GLU A 826 4.52 21.53 -11.15
CA GLU A 826 3.76 22.20 -12.22
C GLU A 826 2.38 22.69 -11.75
N GLN A 827 1.97 23.88 -12.18
CA GLN A 827 0.65 24.43 -11.87
C GLN A 827 -0.45 23.62 -12.54
N GLY A 828 -1.16 22.83 -11.74
CA GLY A 828 -2.15 21.86 -12.22
C GLY A 828 -1.83 20.43 -11.78
N GLY A 829 -0.58 20.18 -11.39
CA GLY A 829 -0.11 18.91 -10.84
C GLY A 829 -0.85 18.47 -9.58
N THR A 830 -0.75 17.18 -9.28
CA THR A 830 -1.42 16.48 -8.16
C THR A 830 -1.35 17.22 -6.84
N TYR A 831 -0.20 17.82 -6.49
CA TYR A 831 -0.06 18.65 -5.28
C TYR A 831 -0.32 20.15 -5.54
N PRO A 832 0.31 20.81 -6.54
CA PRO A 832 0.12 22.25 -6.73
C PRO A 832 -1.34 22.70 -6.91
N ALA A 833 -2.19 21.88 -7.53
CA ALA A 833 -3.60 22.20 -7.75
C ALA A 833 -4.45 22.26 -6.45
N PRO A 834 -4.52 21.21 -5.59
CA PRO A 834 -5.23 21.27 -4.31
C PRO A 834 -4.63 22.27 -3.32
N ASP A 835 -3.30 22.43 -3.29
CA ASP A 835 -2.62 23.29 -2.32
C ASP A 835 -2.77 24.79 -2.61
N GLY A 836 -3.18 25.15 -3.83
CA GLY A 836 -3.40 26.52 -4.26
C GLY A 836 -2.17 27.21 -4.87
N TRP A 837 -1.18 26.44 -5.31
CA TRP A 837 -0.04 26.94 -6.09
C TRP A 837 -0.48 27.36 -7.48
N ASN A 838 -0.95 28.61 -7.58
CA ASN A 838 -1.47 29.21 -8.80
C ASN A 838 -0.97 30.66 -8.95
N VAL A 839 -0.41 30.99 -10.11
CA VAL A 839 0.17 32.31 -10.41
C VAL A 839 -0.87 33.42 -10.24
N THR A 840 -2.09 33.22 -10.73
CA THR A 840 -3.18 34.22 -10.64
C THR A 840 -3.61 34.44 -9.19
N TYR A 841 -3.70 33.38 -8.39
CA TYR A 841 -3.99 33.47 -6.96
C TYR A 841 -2.93 34.32 -6.22
N LEU A 842 -1.65 34.08 -6.49
CA LEU A 842 -0.55 34.84 -5.87
C LEU A 842 -0.52 36.31 -6.32
N GLU A 843 -0.83 36.61 -7.59
CA GLU A 843 -0.96 38.00 -8.10
C GLU A 843 -2.16 38.75 -7.49
N ASP A 844 -3.32 38.09 -7.36
CA ASP A 844 -4.51 38.67 -6.73
C ASP A 844 -4.30 38.87 -5.22
N LEU A 845 -3.67 37.92 -4.54
CA LEU A 845 -3.32 38.01 -3.13
C LEU A 845 -2.28 39.12 -2.89
N SER A 846 -1.26 39.23 -3.73
CA SER A 846 -0.32 40.37 -3.74
C SER A 846 -1.07 41.70 -3.85
N SER A 847 -2.00 41.80 -4.80
CA SER A 847 -2.82 43.00 -5.02
C SER A 847 -3.72 43.33 -3.83
N TYR A 848 -4.20 42.31 -3.11
CA TYR A 848 -4.99 42.45 -1.89
C TYR A 848 -4.16 43.01 -0.71
N PHE A 849 -2.96 42.45 -0.48
CA PHE A 849 -2.00 42.93 0.52
C PHE A 849 -1.48 44.36 0.20
N ASN A 850 -1.11 44.63 -1.05
CA ASN A 850 -0.68 45.96 -1.50
C ASN A 850 -1.75 47.05 -1.34
N ALA A 851 -3.03 46.68 -1.28
CA ALA A 851 -4.13 47.59 -1.02
C ALA A 851 -4.39 47.87 0.48
N SER A 852 -3.59 47.28 1.38
CA SER A 852 -3.74 47.31 2.84
C SER A 852 -5.16 46.95 3.31
N LYS A 853 -5.68 45.84 2.78
CA LYS A 853 -7.05 45.37 3.03
C LYS A 853 -7.13 44.21 4.02
N VAL A 854 -6.00 43.68 4.49
CA VAL A 854 -5.97 42.50 5.34
C VAL A 854 -6.40 42.87 6.75
N SER A 855 -7.38 42.14 7.29
CA SER A 855 -7.86 42.33 8.65
C SER A 855 -7.69 41.03 9.44
N TRP A 856 -6.50 40.82 10.01
CA TRP A 856 -6.22 39.69 10.90
C TRP A 856 -5.64 40.16 12.25
N PRO A 857 -6.09 39.60 13.40
CA PRO A 857 -5.57 39.99 14.71
C PRO A 857 -4.05 39.80 14.83
N GLY A 858 -3.36 40.86 15.21
CA GLY A 858 -1.90 40.88 15.42
C GLY A 858 -1.09 41.30 14.20
N LEU A 859 -1.62 41.19 12.98
CA LEU A 859 -0.88 41.56 11.76
C LEU A 859 -0.64 43.06 11.74
N ASN A 860 0.62 43.46 11.61
CA ASN A 860 0.99 44.85 11.48
C ASN A 860 0.71 45.34 10.06
N THR A 861 -0.24 46.27 9.90
CA THR A 861 -0.62 46.82 8.61
C THR A 861 0.51 47.53 7.86
N SER A 862 1.59 47.93 8.55
CA SER A 862 2.78 48.46 7.90
C SER A 862 3.62 47.41 7.16
N MET A 863 3.38 46.11 7.40
CA MET A 863 4.06 45.02 6.72
C MET A 863 3.31 44.56 5.46
N GLU A 864 2.00 44.84 5.36
CA GLU A 864 1.18 44.36 4.23
C GLU A 864 1.77 44.70 2.84
N PRO A 865 2.33 45.89 2.56
CA PRO A 865 2.94 46.18 1.26
C PRO A 865 4.24 45.39 0.97
N GLU A 866 4.99 45.00 2.00
CA GLU A 866 6.21 44.20 1.81
C GLU A 866 5.84 42.72 1.57
N ILE A 867 4.83 42.20 2.28
CA ILE A 867 4.25 40.88 2.01
C ILE A 867 3.64 40.84 0.61
N GLY A 868 2.89 41.87 0.22
CA GLY A 868 2.36 42.01 -1.15
C GLY A 868 3.45 42.02 -2.21
N LYS A 869 4.60 42.62 -1.92
CA LYS A 869 5.78 42.57 -2.78
C LYS A 869 6.39 41.15 -2.85
N TRP A 870 6.57 40.45 -1.73
CA TRP A 870 7.07 39.07 -1.74
C TRP A 870 6.16 38.12 -2.52
N LEU A 871 4.84 38.20 -2.31
CA LEU A 871 3.84 37.44 -3.06
C LEU A 871 3.92 37.67 -4.57
N TRP A 872 4.20 38.90 -5.02
CA TRP A 872 4.39 39.18 -6.43
C TRP A 872 5.70 38.59 -6.98
N GLN A 873 6.77 38.63 -6.20
CA GLN A 873 8.05 38.01 -6.58
C GLN A 873 7.88 36.49 -6.70
N GLU A 874 7.24 35.86 -5.71
CA GLU A 874 6.88 34.44 -5.71
C GLU A 874 6.00 34.05 -6.90
N ALA A 875 4.99 34.85 -7.25
CA ALA A 875 4.17 34.61 -8.44
C ALA A 875 5.01 34.58 -9.73
N MET A 876 6.01 35.47 -9.86
CA MET A 876 6.89 35.54 -11.03
C MET A 876 7.93 34.42 -11.04
N GLU A 877 8.46 34.03 -9.88
CA GLU A 877 9.38 32.90 -9.72
C GLU A 877 8.66 31.58 -10.01
N TYR A 878 7.43 31.40 -9.52
CA TYR A 878 6.60 30.23 -9.82
C TYR A 878 6.17 30.18 -11.30
N GLN A 879 5.82 31.32 -11.92
CA GLN A 879 5.59 31.38 -13.37
C GLN A 879 6.85 31.01 -14.17
N GLN A 880 8.05 31.35 -13.68
CA GLN A 880 9.31 30.97 -14.31
C GLN A 880 9.64 29.49 -14.11
N LEU A 881 9.32 28.90 -12.96
CA LEU A 881 9.41 27.46 -12.70
C LEU A 881 8.56 26.68 -13.71
N ASN A 882 7.28 27.03 -13.87
CA ASN A 882 6.39 26.43 -14.88
C ASN A 882 6.97 26.52 -16.31
N ASN A 883 7.59 27.66 -16.68
CA ASN A 883 8.26 27.81 -17.97
C ASN A 883 9.53 26.94 -18.11
N MET A 884 10.23 26.64 -17.01
CA MET A 884 11.41 25.76 -17.00
C MET A 884 11.01 24.30 -17.13
N ILE A 885 9.95 23.87 -16.45
CA ILE A 885 9.39 22.50 -16.54
C ILE A 885 9.01 22.20 -18.00
N ALA A 886 8.16 23.03 -18.61
CA ALA A 886 7.78 22.86 -20.02
C ALA A 886 8.97 22.89 -21.00
N GLN A 887 10.08 23.56 -20.65
CA GLN A 887 11.33 23.53 -21.45
C GLN A 887 12.17 22.27 -21.20
N ALA A 888 12.13 21.72 -19.99
CA ALA A 888 12.78 20.47 -19.62
C ALA A 888 12.11 19.28 -20.31
N ASP A 889 10.79 19.18 -20.25
CA ASP A 889 10.00 18.08 -20.85
C ASP A 889 10.13 18.10 -22.38
N ALA A 890 10.00 19.28 -23.00
CA ALA A 890 10.23 19.43 -24.44
C ALA A 890 11.67 19.05 -24.85
N ALA A 891 12.65 19.18 -23.96
CA ALA A 891 14.02 18.73 -24.18
C ALA A 891 14.20 17.22 -23.92
N GLU A 892 13.52 16.64 -22.92
CA GLU A 892 13.51 15.20 -22.63
C GLU A 892 12.90 14.43 -23.82
N LEU A 893 11.70 14.84 -24.27
CA LEU A 893 11.01 14.27 -25.44
C LEU A 893 11.84 14.38 -26.72
N ALA A 894 12.56 15.48 -26.91
CA ALA A 894 13.50 15.67 -28.03
C ALA A 894 14.82 14.89 -27.89
N ASN A 895 15.01 14.11 -26.81
CA ASN A 895 16.24 13.42 -26.43
C ASN A 895 17.47 14.36 -26.38
N ASN A 896 17.24 15.61 -25.96
CA ASN A 896 18.25 16.64 -25.77
C ASN A 896 18.69 16.68 -24.30
N VAL A 897 19.30 15.58 -23.86
CA VAL A 897 19.74 15.32 -22.47
C VAL A 897 20.42 16.53 -21.82
N THR A 898 21.30 17.25 -22.54
CA THR A 898 22.00 18.42 -21.98
C THR A 898 21.08 19.60 -21.66
N ALA A 899 20.07 19.86 -22.50
CA ALA A 899 19.10 20.92 -22.23
C ALA A 899 18.14 20.50 -21.11
N ALA A 900 17.62 19.27 -21.15
CA ALA A 900 16.76 18.71 -20.09
C ALA A 900 17.45 18.76 -18.72
N THR A 901 18.69 18.29 -18.61
CA THR A 901 19.51 18.38 -17.38
C THR A 901 19.65 19.82 -16.88
N THR A 902 19.78 20.80 -17.78
CA THR A 902 19.92 22.21 -17.38
C THR A 902 18.61 22.75 -16.84
N TYR A 903 17.50 22.51 -17.54
CA TYR A 903 16.19 23.02 -17.14
C TYR A 903 15.62 22.33 -15.91
N TYR A 904 15.74 21.02 -15.77
CA TYR A 904 15.35 20.33 -14.52
C TYR A 904 16.18 20.80 -13.34
N LYS A 905 17.48 21.10 -13.51
CA LYS A 905 18.29 21.69 -12.43
C LYS A 905 17.80 23.07 -12.02
N GLU A 906 17.51 23.93 -13.00
CA GLU A 906 17.00 25.28 -12.74
C GLU A 906 15.60 25.25 -12.10
N ALA A 907 14.75 24.28 -12.48
CA ALA A 907 13.47 24.02 -11.84
C ALA A 907 13.63 23.59 -10.38
N GLU A 908 14.49 22.60 -10.10
CA GLU A 908 14.79 22.14 -8.73
C GLU A 908 15.32 23.26 -7.85
N ASP A 909 16.38 23.97 -8.30
CA ASP A 909 16.92 25.11 -7.56
C ASP A 909 15.84 26.19 -7.31
N THR A 910 14.88 26.39 -8.23
CA THR A 910 13.78 27.36 -8.03
C THR A 910 12.77 26.86 -7.00
N ALA A 911 12.27 25.63 -7.14
CA ALA A 911 11.23 25.07 -6.27
C ALA A 911 11.71 24.84 -4.83
N ILE A 912 12.97 24.45 -4.63
CA ILE A 912 13.59 24.36 -3.30
C ILE A 912 13.65 25.74 -2.63
N ASN A 913 14.01 26.79 -3.37
CA ASN A 913 14.02 28.17 -2.85
C ASN A 913 12.61 28.76 -2.65
N LEU A 914 11.58 28.20 -3.28
CA LEU A 914 10.17 28.48 -2.98
C LEU A 914 9.67 27.74 -1.72
N TYR A 915 10.44 26.81 -1.14
CA TYR A 915 10.05 26.01 0.02
C TYR A 915 8.65 25.38 -0.15
N MET A 916 8.41 24.75 -1.30
CA MET A 916 7.13 24.07 -1.58
C MET A 916 6.86 22.93 -0.59
N TYR A 917 7.93 22.23 -0.16
CA TYR A 917 7.86 21.05 0.69
C TYR A 917 8.89 21.05 1.83
N VAL A 918 8.61 20.21 2.83
CA VAL A 918 9.59 19.75 3.83
C VAL A 918 9.96 18.30 3.49
N TYR A 919 11.01 18.13 2.68
CA TYR A 919 11.53 16.83 2.23
C TYR A 919 11.95 15.95 3.43
N THR A 920 11.29 14.79 3.66
CA THR A 920 11.58 13.95 4.83
C THR A 920 12.48 12.75 4.51
N ILE A 921 12.06 11.87 3.60
CA ILE A 921 12.74 10.61 3.30
C ILE A 921 12.44 10.11 1.87
N GLN A 922 13.49 9.73 1.13
CA GLN A 922 13.36 8.75 0.04
C GLN A 922 13.37 7.38 0.72
N GLN A 923 12.28 6.62 0.61
CA GLN A 923 12.12 5.38 1.35
C GLN A 923 13.00 4.25 0.77
N ASN A 924 13.37 3.28 1.60
CA ASN A 924 13.70 1.94 1.13
C ASN A 924 12.61 1.01 1.68
N TYR A 925 11.99 0.22 0.81
CA TYR A 925 10.95 -0.71 1.22
C TYR A 925 11.55 -2.06 1.61
N TYR A 926 10.75 -2.86 2.30
CA TYR A 926 11.15 -4.21 2.68
C TYR A 926 9.98 -5.18 2.70
N TRP A 927 10.12 -6.30 1.98
CA TRP A 927 9.16 -7.40 2.01
C TRP A 927 9.33 -8.24 3.27
N VAL A 928 8.25 -8.46 4.02
CA VAL A 928 8.22 -9.36 5.19
C VAL A 928 7.31 -10.54 4.87
N VAL A 929 7.91 -11.69 4.57
CA VAL A 929 7.16 -12.88 4.11
C VAL A 929 7.52 -14.13 4.89
N LYS A 930 6.67 -15.15 4.82
CA LYS A 930 6.96 -16.47 5.40
C LYS A 930 8.05 -17.21 4.61
N PRO A 931 8.86 -18.08 5.25
CA PRO A 931 10.00 -18.73 4.57
C PRO A 931 9.66 -19.68 3.41
N TYR A 932 8.37 -20.00 3.21
CA TYR A 932 7.86 -20.77 2.07
C TYR A 932 7.28 -19.89 0.93
N MET A 933 7.24 -18.57 1.12
CA MET A 933 6.93 -17.59 0.09
C MET A 933 8.22 -17.24 -0.66
N HIS A 934 8.14 -17.19 -1.98
CA HIS A 934 9.24 -16.81 -2.84
C HIS A 934 8.73 -16.21 -4.16
N GLY A 935 9.46 -15.26 -4.73
CA GLY A 935 9.12 -14.68 -6.04
C GLY A 935 9.23 -15.70 -7.17
N TYR A 936 8.47 -15.47 -8.24
CA TYR A 936 8.34 -16.37 -9.38
C TYR A 936 9.70 -16.69 -10.02
N MET A 937 9.89 -17.95 -10.41
CA MET A 937 11.19 -18.49 -10.87
C MET A 937 12.35 -18.35 -9.85
N GLY A 938 12.05 -18.04 -8.57
CA GLY A 938 13.05 -17.76 -7.53
C GLY A 938 13.63 -16.34 -7.60
N MET A 939 12.96 -15.42 -8.31
CA MET A 939 13.38 -14.04 -8.48
C MET A 939 12.46 -13.12 -7.69
N ILE A 940 12.95 -12.57 -6.57
CA ILE A 940 12.22 -11.55 -5.79
C ILE A 940 12.05 -10.24 -6.57
N SER A 941 12.97 -9.97 -7.52
CA SER A 941 12.97 -8.76 -8.36
C SER A 941 11.77 -8.57 -9.28
N TRP A 942 10.81 -9.51 -9.27
CA TRP A 942 9.49 -9.33 -9.87
C TRP A 942 8.62 -8.38 -9.03
N GLU A 943 8.66 -8.52 -7.71
CA GLU A 943 7.99 -7.64 -6.71
C GLU A 943 8.79 -6.35 -6.43
N GLU A 944 9.90 -6.14 -7.14
CA GLU A 944 10.72 -4.91 -7.12
C GLU A 944 10.50 -4.07 -8.40
N ASN A 945 9.42 -4.34 -9.16
CA ASN A 945 9.05 -3.57 -10.35
C ASN A 945 8.92 -2.06 -10.01
N PRO A 946 9.41 -1.12 -10.85
CA PRO A 946 9.33 0.32 -10.58
C PRO A 946 7.96 0.83 -10.10
N MET A 947 6.86 0.31 -10.66
CA MET A 947 5.47 0.68 -10.29
C MET A 947 5.01 0.12 -8.94
N VAL A 948 5.66 -0.95 -8.48
CA VAL A 948 5.16 -1.87 -7.44
C VAL A 948 5.98 -1.70 -6.17
N GLY A 949 7.30 -1.72 -6.35
CA GLY A 949 8.27 -1.51 -5.30
C GLY A 949 8.32 -0.07 -4.79
N GLY A 950 7.65 0.88 -5.44
CA GLY A 950 7.47 2.24 -4.94
C GLY A 950 6.65 2.30 -3.64
N ALA A 951 5.57 1.53 -3.56
CA ALA A 951 4.59 1.55 -2.46
C ALA A 951 4.68 0.34 -1.52
N GLY A 952 5.17 -0.80 -2.00
CA GLY A 952 5.10 -2.06 -1.28
C GLY A 952 3.84 -2.88 -1.58
N ASP A 953 3.29 -2.69 -2.77
CA ASP A 953 2.14 -3.42 -3.30
C ASP A 953 2.61 -4.76 -3.91
N SER A 954 1.81 -5.81 -3.87
CA SER A 954 2.18 -7.16 -4.33
C SER A 954 1.50 -7.57 -5.62
N TRP A 955 2.27 -8.13 -6.57
CA TRP A 955 1.70 -8.81 -7.73
C TRP A 955 1.58 -10.30 -7.43
N TYR A 956 0.43 -10.69 -6.90
CA TYR A 956 0.16 -12.03 -6.37
C TYR A 956 0.26 -13.17 -7.38
N PHE A 957 0.38 -12.87 -8.68
CA PHE A 957 0.72 -13.87 -9.70
C PHE A 957 2.23 -14.18 -9.73
N TRP A 958 3.08 -13.27 -9.27
CA TRP A 958 4.52 -13.49 -9.11
C TRP A 958 4.91 -14.03 -7.73
N TRP A 959 4.07 -13.91 -6.70
CA TRP A 959 4.25 -14.65 -5.45
C TRP A 959 3.98 -16.17 -5.61
N VAL A 960 4.94 -16.99 -5.18
CA VAL A 960 4.82 -18.46 -5.13
C VAL A 960 4.87 -18.95 -3.69
N LYS A 961 3.85 -19.72 -3.30
CA LYS A 961 3.69 -20.34 -1.98
C LYS A 961 3.96 -21.86 -2.08
N GLY A 962 5.11 -22.34 -1.63
CA GLY A 962 5.52 -23.76 -1.83
C GLY A 962 6.82 -24.20 -1.17
#